data_AF-A0A661W7C1-F1
#
_entry.id   AF-A0A661W7C1-F1
#
_cell.length_a   1.000
_cell.length_b   1.000
_cell.length_c   1.000
_cell.angle_alpha   90.00
_cell.angle_beta   90.00
_cell.angle_gamma   90.00
#
_symmetry.space_group_name_H-M   'P 1'
#
loop_
_entity.id
_entity.type
_entity.pdbx_description
1 polymer ?
#
loop_
_entity_poly.entity_id
_entity_poly.type
_entity_poly.pdbx_seq_one_letter_code
_entity_poly.pdbx_strand_id
1 'polypeptide(L)'
;MSGFTPDIFPRLLDPLSKLFEPLLRWAKTQRRSRRLERRYLNALIQHCNGLPLRPPEFAGHEIGARVPPMYLEWVYVEPLVSDPNPEARAQAAVTPGELTPEQTLWQRLTGHKPCLPRIGEVGEALLSTRRLVLRGAAGSGKSTILRYLAITCARAIRNSRRRGDSPRLAWERLGWHGRPPFPILVQLEDVVRMPGWIKERSLPRAAAEVMKRDWQLENSVDEIVQFLMRKLDGGRCLILLDGFDVLIDKQTRRDMARQIGFWGRGESSRTNLMVVTCRPEGYEGELSEFDFSVRDIEPFGETQIEEFVQRRYDAVRGPRLDRDPVCDLRDKLHAPGMQNLAGNPLLLDLLFLLHLYDKELPDQRYLVYREYARALAEQRGTDWKRQEQVLEALALQMQEQLTQGGPTHLEWLEGKKVVAAALRVSDEQANTELVSLCVESGLLQYGPSRTGERTVRFSHAALRHFFAARAIAAEEGRQLGLLREYAFHPEWREVALLYAGAGKRSSEVVASLLRKPSVTSDDILLAGQCAYTAAKRQLLMPAVRVQVEQSLRNVVEAGSESAALHALNLLILIRGFESARRVIALLSELLESEHASVRAVAARAMISLEEGRQHIDLHEKLAWMVEKDPDLNVRWAAGQTLGHLGDPRIAPLHPQVVEVPEGKFLMGERVVFFDADPFARMHCIFVPRFAIGRYPVTESEYQVFVAETGHEPPYHWQDRRYPAGRANHPVVNVDWFDAMAYCAWLAERTGLPYRLPTEAEWEKAARGTDGRDWPWGNEFRPSSCNTREAGFRTTTPVGIFPDSASPFGAQDMAGNVWEWCSTLWGSYSFTASGYISRHIGRQSPVSMSRGHFRRVKVFDAPYRPDDGREDTNRMGYRILRGGSYRGNIWEAVCSYRHRLWPRASGWPDARPGELDDVGFRVALTVT
;
A
#
# COMPACT_ATOMS: atom_id res chain seq x y z
N MET A 1 -14.27 -47.39 -68.24
CA MET A 1 -13.17 -47.86 -69.12
C MET A 1 -11.93 -47.08 -68.70
N SER A 2 -10.80 -47.64 -68.29
CA SER A 2 -10.28 -49.01 -68.38
C SER A 2 -9.09 -49.14 -67.41
N GLY A 3 -9.10 -50.18 -66.57
CA GLY A 3 -7.87 -50.80 -66.05
C GLY A 3 -7.25 -50.24 -64.77
N PHE A 4 -7.90 -50.37 -63.60
CA PHE A 4 -7.18 -50.60 -62.34
C PHE A 4 -8.02 -51.51 -61.43
N THR A 5 -7.40 -52.56 -60.92
CA THR A 5 -8.00 -53.62 -60.09
C THR A 5 -8.39 -53.10 -58.69
N PRO A 6 -9.48 -53.60 -58.05
CA PRO A 6 -9.94 -53.15 -56.74
C PRO A 6 -9.09 -53.62 -55.54
N ASP A 7 -7.99 -54.35 -55.76
CA ASP A 7 -7.30 -55.10 -54.69
C ASP A 7 -6.10 -54.38 -54.04
N ILE A 8 -5.76 -53.16 -54.48
CA ILE A 8 -4.62 -52.41 -53.91
C ILE A 8 -5.06 -51.36 -52.88
N PHE A 9 -6.30 -50.86 -52.96
CA PHE A 9 -6.78 -49.79 -52.09
C PHE A 9 -6.89 -50.18 -50.60
N PRO A 10 -7.33 -51.41 -50.22
CA PRO A 10 -7.36 -51.83 -48.82
C PRO A 10 -5.96 -52.07 -48.21
N ARG A 11 -4.93 -52.35 -49.03
CA ARG A 11 -3.56 -52.63 -48.55
C ARG A 11 -2.72 -51.37 -48.31
N LEU A 12 -3.10 -50.22 -48.88
CA LEU A 12 -2.46 -48.92 -48.65
C LEU A 12 -3.09 -48.10 -47.52
N LEU A 13 -4.34 -48.38 -47.15
CA LEU A 13 -5.03 -47.70 -46.04
C LEU A 13 -4.53 -48.14 -44.65
N ASP A 14 -4.08 -49.38 -44.49
CA ASP A 14 -3.62 -49.87 -43.18
C ASP A 14 -2.30 -49.20 -42.72
N PRO A 15 -1.27 -49.02 -43.58
CA PRO A 15 -0.07 -48.26 -43.23
C PRO A 15 -0.33 -46.76 -43.03
N LEU A 16 -1.21 -46.15 -43.85
CA LEU A 16 -1.58 -44.73 -43.71
C LEU A 16 -2.41 -44.47 -42.45
N SER A 17 -3.32 -45.37 -42.08
CA SER A 17 -4.07 -45.27 -40.82
C SER A 17 -3.16 -45.35 -39.60
N LYS A 18 -2.13 -46.22 -39.62
CA LYS A 18 -1.07 -46.31 -38.59
C LYS A 18 -0.16 -45.07 -38.54
N LEU A 19 0.06 -44.39 -39.68
CA LEU A 19 0.81 -43.14 -39.77
C LEU A 19 0.03 -41.92 -39.25
N PHE A 20 -1.30 -41.88 -39.46
CA PHE A 20 -2.17 -40.80 -38.98
C PHE A 20 -2.78 -41.04 -37.59
N GLU A 21 -2.72 -42.26 -37.07
CA GLU A 21 -3.21 -42.60 -35.73
C GLU A 21 -2.59 -41.75 -34.62
N PRO A 22 -1.27 -41.50 -34.60
CA PRO A 22 -0.65 -40.60 -33.62
C PRO A 22 -1.16 -39.16 -33.73
N LEU A 23 -1.37 -38.66 -34.96
CA LEU A 23 -1.92 -37.32 -35.23
C LEU A 23 -3.39 -37.20 -34.80
N LEU A 24 -4.20 -38.22 -35.04
CA LEU A 24 -5.61 -38.29 -34.60
C LEU A 24 -5.73 -38.44 -33.08
N ARG A 25 -4.86 -39.26 -32.47
CA ARG A 25 -4.74 -39.39 -31.00
C ARG A 25 -4.31 -38.05 -30.38
N TRP A 26 -3.30 -37.39 -30.95
CA TRP A 26 -2.87 -36.05 -30.54
C TRP A 26 -3.99 -35.01 -30.68
N ALA A 27 -4.71 -34.97 -31.80
CA ALA A 27 -5.82 -34.05 -32.02
C ALA A 27 -7.00 -34.29 -31.06
N LYS A 28 -7.35 -35.54 -30.77
CA LYS A 28 -8.36 -35.91 -29.75
C LYS A 28 -7.92 -35.48 -28.35
N THR A 29 -6.66 -35.70 -27.98
CA THR A 29 -6.07 -35.27 -26.70
C THR A 29 -6.06 -33.75 -26.56
N GLN A 30 -5.74 -33.02 -27.63
CA GLN A 30 -5.80 -31.55 -27.67
C GLN A 30 -7.24 -31.03 -27.52
N ARG A 31 -8.22 -31.65 -28.19
CA ARG A 31 -9.65 -31.30 -28.05
C ARG A 31 -10.16 -31.55 -26.63
N ARG A 32 -9.85 -32.70 -26.03
CA ARG A 32 -10.21 -33.01 -24.63
C ARG A 32 -9.59 -32.02 -23.65
N SER A 33 -8.29 -31.72 -23.80
CA SER A 33 -7.58 -30.73 -22.98
C SER A 33 -8.20 -29.33 -23.06
N ARG A 34 -8.58 -28.87 -24.27
CA ARG A 34 -9.26 -27.57 -24.46
C ARG A 34 -10.65 -27.52 -23.82
N ARG A 35 -11.41 -28.62 -23.82
CA ARG A 35 -12.72 -28.70 -23.17
C ARG A 35 -12.59 -28.61 -21.65
N LEU A 36 -11.63 -29.33 -21.07
CA LEU A 36 -11.31 -29.28 -19.64
C LEU A 36 -10.87 -27.86 -19.24
N GLU A 37 -9.96 -27.25 -20.00
CA GLU A 37 -9.52 -25.87 -19.78
C GLU A 37 -10.70 -24.88 -19.75
N ARG A 38 -11.61 -24.95 -20.73
CA ARG A 38 -12.76 -24.04 -20.78
C ARG A 38 -13.72 -24.24 -19.60
N ARG A 39 -13.97 -25.49 -19.20
CA ARG A 39 -14.82 -25.80 -18.04
C ARG A 39 -14.20 -25.26 -16.75
N TYR A 40 -12.91 -25.52 -16.55
CA TYR A 40 -12.16 -25.00 -15.41
C TYR A 40 -12.22 -23.47 -15.32
N LEU A 41 -11.91 -22.76 -16.42
CA LEU A 41 -11.92 -21.29 -16.41
C LEU A 41 -13.31 -20.70 -16.17
N ASN A 42 -14.37 -21.34 -16.69
CA ASN A 42 -15.74 -20.89 -16.43
C ASN A 42 -16.12 -21.07 -14.96
N ALA A 43 -15.81 -22.23 -14.37
CA ALA A 43 -16.02 -22.48 -12.96
C ALA A 43 -15.19 -21.51 -12.09
N LEU A 44 -13.94 -21.21 -12.48
CA LEU A 44 -13.08 -20.23 -11.78
C LEU A 44 -13.74 -18.86 -11.69
N ILE A 45 -14.22 -18.37 -12.83
CA ILE A 45 -14.89 -17.09 -12.93
C ILE A 45 -16.18 -17.13 -12.09
N GLN A 46 -16.96 -18.20 -12.16
CA GLN A 46 -18.21 -18.29 -11.39
C GLN A 46 -17.96 -18.30 -9.87
N HIS A 47 -16.97 -19.05 -9.40
CA HIS A 47 -16.69 -19.20 -7.96
C HIS A 47 -16.03 -17.97 -7.34
N CYS A 48 -15.12 -17.30 -8.06
CA CYS A 48 -14.35 -16.22 -7.48
C CYS A 48 -15.04 -14.84 -7.59
N ASN A 49 -16.00 -14.69 -8.52
CA ASN A 49 -16.57 -13.39 -8.88
C ASN A 49 -17.64 -12.85 -7.92
N GLY A 50 -18.03 -13.63 -6.91
CA GLY A 50 -18.91 -13.16 -5.84
C GLY A 50 -18.12 -12.57 -4.67
N LEU A 51 -18.61 -11.46 -4.11
CA LEU A 51 -18.14 -10.97 -2.83
C LEU A 51 -18.47 -11.98 -1.70
N PRO A 52 -17.62 -12.08 -0.66
CA PRO A 52 -17.88 -12.95 0.49
C PRO A 52 -19.15 -12.57 1.24
N LEU A 53 -19.41 -11.26 1.35
CA LEU A 53 -20.61 -10.67 1.93
C LEU A 53 -21.38 -10.01 0.79
N ARG A 54 -22.68 -10.29 0.67
CA ARG A 54 -23.53 -9.69 -0.37
C ARG A 54 -24.54 -8.76 0.28
N PRO A 55 -24.79 -7.58 -0.30
CA PRO A 55 -26.02 -6.84 -0.02
C PRO A 55 -27.22 -7.75 -0.33
N PRO A 56 -28.32 -7.66 0.41
CA PRO A 56 -29.53 -8.39 0.08
C PRO A 56 -29.99 -8.05 -1.35
N GLU A 57 -30.58 -9.04 -2.02
CA GLU A 57 -31.48 -8.75 -3.14
C GLU A 57 -32.64 -7.95 -2.53
N PHE A 58 -32.79 -6.68 -2.91
CA PHE A 58 -33.88 -5.83 -2.41
C PHE A 58 -35.22 -6.46 -2.79
N ALA A 59 -35.79 -7.25 -1.89
CA ALA A 59 -37.10 -7.85 -2.04
C ALA A 59 -38.14 -6.81 -1.63
N GLY A 60 -38.53 -5.98 -2.60
CA GLY A 60 -39.71 -5.13 -2.50
C GLY A 60 -39.56 -3.90 -1.62
N HIS A 61 -39.25 -2.75 -2.24
CA HIS A 61 -40.10 -1.56 -2.22
C HIS A 61 -39.59 -0.55 -3.27
N GLU A 62 -40.49 -0.21 -4.19
CA GLU A 62 -40.54 0.95 -5.12
C GLU A 62 -39.35 1.40 -5.98
N ILE A 63 -38.25 0.66 -6.07
CA ILE A 63 -37.27 0.87 -7.15
C ILE A 63 -37.21 -0.36 -8.04
N GLY A 64 -37.86 -0.30 -9.20
CA GLY A 64 -37.96 -1.36 -10.21
C GLY A 64 -36.65 -1.78 -10.90
N ALA A 65 -35.51 -1.69 -10.23
CA ALA A 65 -34.23 -2.17 -10.73
C ALA A 65 -33.70 -3.28 -9.81
N ARG A 66 -33.60 -4.51 -10.35
CA ARG A 66 -32.75 -5.56 -9.75
C ARG A 66 -31.37 -4.95 -9.53
N VAL A 67 -30.89 -4.88 -8.29
CA VAL A 67 -29.51 -4.48 -8.01
C VAL A 67 -28.59 -5.46 -8.76
N PRO A 68 -27.76 -4.98 -9.70
CA PRO A 68 -26.86 -5.86 -10.42
C PRO A 68 -25.90 -6.53 -9.43
N PRO A 69 -25.51 -7.81 -9.67
CA PRO A 69 -24.57 -8.49 -8.79
C PRO A 69 -23.25 -7.69 -8.71
N MET A 70 -22.84 -7.31 -7.49
CA MET A 70 -21.53 -6.68 -7.29
C MET A 70 -20.42 -7.67 -7.61
N TYR A 71 -19.63 -7.35 -8.63
CA TYR A 71 -18.49 -8.15 -9.03
C TYR A 71 -17.23 -7.67 -8.34
N LEU A 72 -16.41 -8.63 -7.88
CA LEU A 72 -15.15 -8.33 -7.20
C LEU A 72 -14.26 -7.34 -7.98
N GLU A 73 -14.24 -7.44 -9.31
CA GLU A 73 -13.44 -6.58 -10.18
C GLU A 73 -13.86 -5.10 -10.20
N TRP A 74 -15.11 -4.78 -9.85
CA TRP A 74 -15.59 -3.39 -9.79
C TRP A 74 -15.25 -2.73 -8.46
N VAL A 75 -15.08 -3.55 -7.44
CA VAL A 75 -15.03 -3.08 -6.05
C VAL A 75 -13.73 -3.47 -5.34
N TYR A 76 -12.81 -4.15 -6.03
CA TYR A 76 -11.49 -4.50 -5.52
C TYR A 76 -10.68 -3.25 -5.28
N VAL A 77 -10.00 -3.16 -4.13
CA VAL A 77 -8.97 -2.16 -3.82
C VAL A 77 -7.71 -2.93 -3.48
N GLU A 78 -6.60 -2.55 -4.08
CA GLU A 78 -5.34 -3.26 -3.88
C GLU A 78 -4.67 -2.83 -2.56
N PRO A 79 -4.34 -3.77 -1.65
CA PRO A 79 -3.60 -3.46 -0.44
C PRO A 79 -2.15 -3.07 -0.76
N LEU A 80 -1.55 -2.28 0.12
CA LEU A 80 -0.10 -2.05 0.12
C LEU A 80 0.59 -3.26 0.74
N VAL A 81 1.83 -3.52 0.30
CA VAL A 81 2.64 -4.62 0.82
C VAL A 81 4.06 -4.20 1.11
N SER A 82 4.57 -4.56 2.28
CA SER A 82 5.95 -4.25 2.69
C SER A 82 6.82 -5.49 2.91
N ASP A 83 8.12 -5.32 2.76
CA ASP A 83 9.10 -6.37 3.15
C ASP A 83 9.05 -6.56 4.66
N PRO A 84 9.00 -7.79 5.23
CA PRO A 84 9.00 -7.96 6.67
C PRO A 84 10.32 -7.58 7.35
N ASN A 85 11.44 -7.51 6.63
CA ASN A 85 12.73 -7.08 7.17
C ASN A 85 12.84 -5.54 7.13
N PRO A 86 12.99 -4.83 8.27
CA PRO A 86 13.11 -3.37 8.32
C PRO A 86 14.26 -2.79 7.48
N GLU A 87 15.41 -3.47 7.43
CA GLU A 87 16.55 -3.05 6.61
C GLU A 87 16.24 -3.19 5.11
N ALA A 88 15.49 -4.24 4.75
CA ALA A 88 14.97 -4.43 3.40
C ALA A 88 13.80 -3.49 3.10
N ARG A 89 12.99 -3.03 4.08
CA ARG A 89 12.01 -1.94 3.89
C ARG A 89 12.71 -0.64 3.52
N ALA A 90 13.81 -0.32 4.21
CA ALA A 90 14.66 0.83 3.89
C ALA A 90 15.34 0.69 2.52
N GLN A 91 15.73 -0.54 2.11
CA GLN A 91 16.37 -0.81 0.81
C GLN A 91 15.38 -1.02 -0.36
N ALA A 92 14.15 -1.51 -0.13
CA ALA A 92 13.15 -1.84 -1.14
C ALA A 92 12.19 -0.68 -1.47
N ALA A 93 12.20 0.39 -0.67
CA ALA A 93 11.64 1.69 -1.07
C ALA A 93 12.34 2.30 -2.31
N VAL A 94 13.37 1.61 -2.83
CA VAL A 94 14.03 1.78 -4.12
C VAL A 94 13.45 0.72 -5.07
N THR A 95 12.37 0.98 -5.80
CA THR A 95 12.31 1.21 -7.25
C THR A 95 10.82 1.42 -7.61
N PRO A 96 10.45 2.17 -8.66
CA PRO A 96 9.36 1.70 -9.51
C PRO A 96 9.85 1.65 -10.95
N GLY A 97 9.60 0.53 -11.61
CA GLY A 97 10.16 0.18 -12.92
C GLY A 97 10.05 1.28 -13.97
N GLU A 98 11.13 1.48 -14.73
CA GLU A 98 11.12 2.27 -15.95
C GLU A 98 10.03 1.76 -16.91
N LEU A 99 9.31 2.67 -17.55
CA LEU A 99 8.44 2.32 -18.67
C LEU A 99 9.29 1.66 -19.76
N THR A 100 8.86 0.48 -20.21
CA THR A 100 9.52 -0.20 -21.32
C THR A 100 9.52 0.69 -22.58
N PRO A 101 10.48 0.51 -23.50
CA PRO A 101 10.50 1.25 -24.77
C PRO A 101 9.20 1.13 -25.57
N GLU A 102 8.48 0.00 -25.45
CA GLU A 102 7.16 -0.21 -26.08
C GLU A 102 6.04 0.62 -25.43
N GLN A 103 6.04 0.78 -24.10
CA GLN A 103 5.12 1.67 -23.39
C GLN A 103 5.39 3.15 -23.71
N THR A 104 6.67 3.50 -23.84
CA THR A 104 7.12 4.85 -24.27
C THR A 104 6.70 5.15 -25.72
N LEU A 105 6.74 4.15 -26.60
CA LEU A 105 6.32 4.26 -28.00
C LEU A 105 4.80 4.40 -28.15
N TRP A 106 4.01 3.67 -27.35
CA TRP A 106 2.55 3.75 -27.37
C TRP A 106 2.03 5.11 -26.89
N GLN A 107 2.65 5.68 -25.84
CA GLN A 107 2.38 7.04 -25.36
C GLN A 107 2.61 8.11 -26.43
N ARG A 108 3.67 7.95 -27.23
CA ARG A 108 3.99 8.88 -28.34
C ARG A 108 3.02 8.79 -29.51
N LEU A 109 2.36 7.64 -29.70
CA LEU A 109 1.50 7.38 -30.86
C LEU A 109 0.02 7.73 -30.63
N THR A 110 -0.48 7.75 -29.39
CA THR A 110 -1.93 7.87 -29.13
C THR A 110 -2.36 9.15 -28.41
N GLY A 111 -1.43 9.95 -27.90
CA GLY A 111 -1.72 11.27 -27.31
C GLY A 111 -2.61 11.26 -26.07
N HIS A 112 -3.01 10.09 -25.58
CA HIS A 112 -3.80 9.93 -24.36
C HIS A 112 -2.86 9.51 -23.22
N LYS A 113 -2.87 10.26 -22.11
CA LYS A 113 -2.39 9.74 -20.82
C LYS A 113 -3.25 8.49 -20.53
N PRO A 114 -2.66 7.31 -20.34
CA PRO A 114 -3.46 6.20 -19.89
C PRO A 114 -3.93 6.53 -18.47
N CYS A 115 -5.25 6.67 -18.28
CA CYS A 115 -5.90 6.27 -17.04
C CYS A 115 -5.92 4.73 -16.97
N LEU A 116 -4.78 4.08 -17.18
CA LEU A 116 -4.59 2.67 -16.90
C LEU A 116 -3.99 2.60 -15.48
N PRO A 117 -4.65 1.92 -14.54
CA PRO A 117 -4.15 1.82 -13.17
C PRO A 117 -2.74 1.22 -13.16
N ARG A 118 -1.90 1.78 -12.27
CA ARG A 118 -0.54 1.33 -11.98
C ARG A 118 -0.52 -0.18 -11.73
N ILE A 119 0.59 -0.84 -12.06
CA ILE A 119 0.95 -2.12 -11.44
C ILE A 119 0.80 -1.88 -9.93
N GLY A 120 -0.14 -2.54 -9.26
CA GLY A 120 -0.18 -2.41 -7.82
C GLY A 120 0.93 -3.26 -7.18
N GLU A 121 1.24 -2.94 -5.93
CA GLU A 121 2.44 -3.42 -5.24
C GLU A 121 2.51 -4.95 -5.15
N VAL A 122 1.36 -5.63 -5.08
CA VAL A 122 1.31 -7.10 -5.09
C VAL A 122 1.74 -7.64 -6.45
N GLY A 123 1.29 -7.00 -7.53
CA GLY A 123 1.67 -7.34 -8.90
C GLY A 123 3.17 -7.14 -9.15
N GLU A 124 3.73 -6.04 -8.65
CA GLU A 124 5.17 -5.73 -8.76
C GLU A 124 6.02 -6.70 -7.93
N ALA A 125 5.62 -6.96 -6.68
CA ALA A 125 6.28 -7.95 -5.82
C ALA A 125 6.25 -9.34 -6.47
N LEU A 126 5.12 -9.75 -7.06
CA LEU A 126 5.02 -11.06 -7.71
C LEU A 126 5.87 -11.15 -8.99
N LEU A 127 5.96 -10.09 -9.78
CA LEU A 127 6.77 -10.10 -11.00
C LEU A 127 8.27 -10.10 -10.70
N SER A 128 8.70 -9.36 -9.66
CA SER A 128 10.09 -9.27 -9.26
C SER A 128 10.60 -10.58 -8.63
N THR A 129 9.80 -11.22 -7.78
CA THR A 129 10.24 -12.39 -7.01
C THR A 129 9.77 -13.73 -7.60
N ARG A 130 8.70 -13.74 -8.39
CA ARG A 130 8.01 -14.91 -8.98
C ARG A 130 7.38 -15.88 -7.99
N ARG A 131 7.91 -15.98 -6.78
CA ARG A 131 7.45 -16.85 -5.69
C ARG A 131 7.26 -16.00 -4.44
N LEU A 132 6.01 -15.76 -4.08
CA LEU A 132 5.62 -14.78 -3.07
C LEU A 132 4.84 -15.44 -1.94
N VAL A 133 5.22 -15.16 -0.70
CA VAL A 133 4.40 -15.42 0.49
C VAL A 133 3.77 -14.10 0.93
N LEU A 134 2.44 -14.01 0.87
CA LEU A 134 1.67 -12.88 1.36
C LEU A 134 1.16 -13.18 2.78
N ARG A 135 1.71 -12.48 3.77
CA ARG A 135 1.26 -12.58 5.17
C ARG A 135 0.30 -11.46 5.49
N GLY A 136 -0.70 -11.73 6.32
CA GLY A 136 -1.59 -10.67 6.79
C GLY A 136 -2.59 -11.14 7.85
N ALA A 137 -3.13 -10.20 8.63
CA ALA A 137 -4.10 -10.48 9.69
C ALA A 137 -5.42 -11.06 9.16
N ALA A 138 -6.25 -11.63 10.04
CA ALA A 138 -7.59 -12.09 9.66
C ALA A 138 -8.42 -10.93 9.07
N GLY A 139 -9.06 -11.15 7.92
CA GLY A 139 -9.85 -10.11 7.23
C GLY A 139 -9.03 -9.14 6.35
N SER A 140 -7.70 -9.23 6.32
CA SER A 140 -6.82 -8.33 5.52
C SER A 140 -6.96 -8.43 3.99
N GLY A 141 -7.83 -9.30 3.47
CA GLY A 141 -8.03 -9.46 2.03
C GLY A 141 -7.15 -10.48 1.31
N LYS A 142 -6.34 -11.30 2.01
CA LYS A 142 -5.50 -12.37 1.42
C LYS A 142 -6.20 -13.20 0.34
N SER A 143 -7.28 -13.90 0.70
CA SER A 143 -8.08 -14.70 -0.24
C SER A 143 -8.70 -13.86 -1.35
N THR A 144 -9.04 -12.61 -1.08
CA THR A 144 -9.60 -11.67 -2.05
C THR A 144 -8.59 -11.30 -3.14
N ILE A 145 -7.31 -11.08 -2.78
CA ILE A 145 -6.21 -10.85 -3.73
C ILE A 145 -6.08 -12.05 -4.68
N LEU A 146 -6.00 -13.27 -4.14
CA LEU A 146 -5.85 -14.49 -4.94
C LEU A 146 -7.04 -14.68 -5.88
N ARG A 147 -8.28 -14.47 -5.40
CA ARG A 147 -9.48 -14.53 -6.24
C ARG A 147 -9.45 -13.49 -7.35
N TYR A 148 -9.06 -12.25 -7.05
CA TYR A 148 -8.97 -11.17 -8.03
C TYR A 148 -7.94 -11.50 -9.14
N LEU A 149 -6.74 -11.95 -8.77
CA LEU A 149 -5.71 -12.39 -9.71
C LEU A 149 -6.20 -13.55 -10.60
N ALA A 150 -6.86 -14.54 -9.99
CA ALA A 150 -7.37 -15.71 -10.69
C ALA A 150 -8.44 -15.35 -11.74
N ILE A 151 -9.44 -14.54 -11.37
CA ILE A 151 -10.51 -14.11 -12.28
C ILE A 151 -9.95 -13.27 -13.42
N THR A 152 -9.05 -12.33 -13.10
CA THR A 152 -8.45 -11.44 -14.08
C THR A 152 -7.73 -12.24 -15.16
N CYS A 153 -6.91 -13.23 -14.77
CA CYS A 153 -6.26 -14.15 -15.71
C CYS A 153 -7.28 -15.01 -16.48
N ALA A 154 -8.27 -15.57 -15.79
CA ALA A 154 -9.24 -16.47 -16.41
C ALA A 154 -10.09 -15.79 -17.49
N ARG A 155 -10.55 -14.56 -17.22
CA ARG A 155 -11.32 -13.75 -18.16
C ARG A 155 -10.45 -13.32 -19.34
N ALA A 156 -9.20 -12.94 -19.11
CA ALA A 156 -8.26 -12.60 -20.19
C ALA A 156 -8.04 -13.78 -21.16
N ILE A 157 -7.84 -15.00 -20.63
CA ILE A 157 -7.72 -16.22 -21.45
C ILE A 157 -9.01 -16.53 -22.22
N ARG A 158 -10.17 -16.27 -21.60
CA ARG A 158 -11.48 -16.50 -22.24
C ARG A 158 -11.78 -15.48 -23.34
N ASN A 159 -11.50 -14.20 -23.10
CA ASN A 159 -11.86 -13.09 -23.99
C ASN A 159 -10.91 -12.96 -25.19
N SER A 160 -9.62 -13.29 -25.03
CA SER A 160 -8.62 -13.34 -26.13
C SER A 160 -8.97 -14.29 -27.29
N ARG A 161 -10.04 -15.09 -27.15
CA ARG A 161 -10.55 -16.00 -28.19
C ARG A 161 -11.70 -15.43 -29.01
N ARG A 162 -12.28 -14.28 -28.65
CA ARG A 162 -13.30 -13.57 -29.47
C ARG A 162 -12.59 -12.53 -30.34
N ARG A 163 -12.71 -12.65 -31.67
CA ARG A 163 -12.21 -11.62 -32.60
C ARG A 163 -12.96 -10.32 -32.34
N GLY A 164 -12.26 -9.26 -31.92
CA GLY A 164 -12.81 -7.90 -31.85
C GLY A 164 -12.62 -7.19 -30.51
N ASP A 165 -12.62 -7.92 -29.39
CA ASP A 165 -12.38 -7.32 -28.07
C ASP A 165 -10.91 -7.40 -27.73
N SER A 166 -10.22 -6.27 -27.68
CA SER A 166 -8.81 -6.23 -27.30
C SER A 166 -8.65 -6.76 -25.86
N PRO A 167 -7.96 -7.90 -25.63
CA PRO A 167 -7.70 -8.42 -24.28
C PRO A 167 -6.75 -7.51 -23.46
N ARG A 168 -6.40 -6.31 -23.94
CA ARG A 168 -5.45 -5.37 -23.35
C ARG A 168 -5.96 -4.65 -22.11
N LEU A 169 -7.23 -4.26 -22.04
CA LEU A 169 -7.74 -3.29 -21.04
C LEU A 169 -7.82 -3.78 -19.58
N ALA A 170 -7.91 -5.09 -19.33
CA ALA A 170 -7.88 -5.65 -17.97
C ALA A 170 -6.47 -6.13 -17.57
N TRP A 171 -5.61 -6.38 -18.55
CA TRP A 171 -4.28 -6.98 -18.41
C TRP A 171 -3.20 -5.93 -18.08
N GLU A 172 -3.32 -4.76 -18.71
CA GLU A 172 -2.45 -3.60 -18.45
C GLU A 172 -2.63 -3.07 -17.02
N ARG A 173 -3.78 -3.32 -16.37
CA ARG A 173 -4.05 -2.92 -14.97
C ARG A 173 -3.16 -3.61 -13.94
N LEU A 174 -2.68 -4.81 -14.24
CA LEU A 174 -1.74 -5.56 -13.39
C LEU A 174 -0.29 -5.31 -13.82
N GLY A 175 -0.04 -4.47 -14.84
CA GLY A 175 1.30 -4.21 -15.33
C GLY A 175 1.95 -5.29 -16.17
N TRP A 176 1.22 -6.35 -16.52
CA TRP A 176 1.81 -7.50 -17.21
C TRP A 176 1.72 -7.28 -18.72
N HIS A 177 2.79 -7.59 -19.45
CA HIS A 177 2.81 -7.53 -20.91
C HIS A 177 2.75 -8.94 -21.51
N GLY A 178 1.97 -9.14 -22.58
CA GLY A 178 1.91 -10.40 -23.32
C GLY A 178 0.70 -11.30 -23.01
N ARG A 179 0.88 -12.62 -23.11
CA ARG A 179 -0.20 -13.60 -22.94
C ARG A 179 -0.47 -13.88 -21.45
N PRO A 180 -1.73 -13.92 -20.99
CA PRO A 180 -2.06 -14.20 -19.60
C PRO A 180 -1.62 -15.61 -19.17
N PRO A 181 -1.04 -15.78 -17.97
CA PRO A 181 -0.71 -17.08 -17.42
C PRO A 181 -1.98 -17.81 -17.01
N PHE A 182 -1.94 -19.13 -17.10
CA PHE A 182 -3.05 -19.98 -16.73
C PHE A 182 -3.20 -20.00 -15.19
N PRO A 183 -4.30 -19.49 -14.62
CA PRO A 183 -4.48 -19.44 -13.17
C PRO A 183 -4.78 -20.84 -12.62
N ILE A 184 -4.19 -21.19 -11.48
CA ILE A 184 -4.46 -22.41 -10.72
C ILE A 184 -4.69 -21.98 -9.27
N LEU A 185 -5.95 -21.89 -8.86
CA LEU A 185 -6.34 -21.53 -7.49
C LEU A 185 -6.66 -22.79 -6.66
N VAL A 186 -6.02 -22.92 -5.50
CA VAL A 186 -6.17 -24.06 -4.59
C VAL A 186 -6.24 -23.58 -3.14
N GLN A 187 -7.26 -24.03 -2.41
CA GLN A 187 -7.39 -23.83 -0.97
C GLN A 187 -6.64 -24.96 -0.25
N LEU A 188 -5.61 -24.62 0.54
CA LEU A 188 -4.77 -25.62 1.20
C LEU A 188 -5.53 -26.39 2.29
N GLU A 189 -6.53 -25.77 2.91
CA GLU A 189 -7.45 -26.44 3.82
C GLU A 189 -8.13 -27.65 3.17
N ASP A 190 -8.57 -27.51 1.92
CA ASP A 190 -9.23 -28.59 1.20
C ASP A 190 -8.24 -29.68 0.78
N VAL A 191 -7.04 -29.27 0.36
CA VAL A 191 -5.96 -30.17 -0.07
C VAL A 191 -5.60 -31.15 1.03
N VAL A 192 -5.34 -30.68 2.26
CA VAL A 192 -4.84 -31.56 3.32
C VAL A 192 -5.83 -32.63 3.74
N ARG A 193 -7.10 -32.42 3.42
CA ARG A 193 -8.14 -33.39 3.69
C ARG A 193 -8.15 -34.46 2.60
N MET A 194 -7.74 -34.18 1.36
CA MET A 194 -7.95 -35.06 0.20
C MET A 194 -7.21 -36.41 0.31
N PRO A 195 -7.80 -37.53 -0.17
CA PRO A 195 -7.13 -38.84 -0.19
C PRO A 195 -5.73 -38.79 -0.80
N GLY A 196 -5.55 -38.02 -1.88
CA GLY A 196 -4.24 -37.82 -2.51
C GLY A 196 -3.22 -37.16 -1.59
N TRP A 197 -3.64 -36.35 -0.60
CA TRP A 197 -2.75 -35.83 0.43
C TRP A 197 -2.58 -36.82 1.58
N ILE A 198 -3.68 -37.32 2.14
CA ILE A 198 -3.66 -38.19 3.33
C ILE A 198 -2.85 -39.47 3.06
N LYS A 199 -3.06 -40.10 1.90
CA LYS A 199 -2.46 -41.39 1.57
C LYS A 199 -1.13 -41.24 0.84
N GLU A 200 -1.03 -40.27 -0.06
CA GLU A 200 0.09 -40.18 -1.01
C GLU A 200 0.97 -38.94 -0.80
N ARG A 201 0.58 -38.02 0.10
CA ARG A 201 1.26 -36.72 0.34
C ARG A 201 1.54 -35.95 -0.97
N SER A 202 0.64 -36.08 -1.94
CA SER A 202 0.78 -35.53 -3.30
C SER A 202 -0.11 -34.30 -3.47
N LEU A 203 0.51 -33.11 -3.52
CA LEU A 203 -0.19 -31.86 -3.76
C LEU A 203 -0.91 -31.81 -5.12
N PRO A 204 -0.31 -32.23 -6.25
CA PRO A 204 -0.99 -32.22 -7.55
C PRO A 204 -2.24 -33.11 -7.58
N ARG A 205 -2.17 -34.30 -6.95
CA ARG A 205 -3.29 -35.25 -6.90
C ARG A 205 -4.41 -34.74 -6.00
N ALA A 206 -4.06 -34.26 -4.81
CA ALA A 206 -5.01 -33.64 -3.90
C ALA A 206 -5.68 -32.41 -4.53
N ALA A 207 -4.93 -31.53 -5.18
CA ALA A 207 -5.48 -30.39 -5.90
C ALA A 207 -6.43 -30.81 -7.03
N ALA A 208 -6.11 -31.86 -7.78
CA ALA A 208 -7.01 -32.42 -8.80
C ALA A 208 -8.31 -32.98 -8.21
N GLU A 209 -8.25 -33.60 -7.02
CA GLU A 209 -9.43 -34.07 -6.28
C GLU A 209 -10.31 -32.90 -5.81
N VAL A 210 -9.70 -31.83 -5.25
CA VAL A 210 -10.40 -30.58 -4.91
C VAL A 210 -11.06 -29.98 -6.17
N MET A 211 -10.31 -29.88 -7.27
CA MET A 211 -10.82 -29.36 -8.53
C MET A 211 -11.97 -30.18 -9.09
N LYS A 212 -11.92 -31.51 -8.97
CA LYS A 212 -13.01 -32.38 -9.39
C LYS A 212 -14.26 -32.15 -8.55
N ARG A 213 -14.11 -32.11 -7.22
CA ARG A 213 -15.19 -31.94 -6.24
C ARG A 213 -15.89 -30.59 -6.41
N ASP A 214 -15.15 -29.49 -6.33
CA ASP A 214 -15.74 -28.16 -6.19
C ASP A 214 -16.24 -27.59 -7.53
N TRP A 215 -15.66 -28.05 -8.64
CA TRP A 215 -15.83 -27.45 -9.98
C TRP A 215 -16.62 -28.38 -10.91
N GLN A 216 -17.13 -29.49 -10.37
CA GLN A 216 -17.97 -30.48 -11.03
C GLN A 216 -17.38 -30.95 -12.38
N LEU A 217 -16.08 -31.24 -12.38
CA LEU A 217 -15.40 -31.73 -13.58
C LEU A 217 -15.74 -33.20 -13.81
N GLU A 218 -16.31 -33.52 -14.97
CA GLU A 218 -16.65 -34.90 -15.37
C GLU A 218 -15.41 -35.81 -15.57
N ASN A 219 -14.20 -35.24 -15.61
CA ASN A 219 -12.95 -35.92 -15.87
C ASN A 219 -12.48 -36.82 -14.71
N SER A 220 -11.67 -37.84 -14.99
CA SER A 220 -11.02 -38.61 -13.91
C SER A 220 -9.97 -37.74 -13.19
N VAL A 221 -9.62 -38.10 -11.94
CA VAL A 221 -8.57 -37.38 -11.18
C VAL A 221 -7.25 -37.42 -11.96
N ASP A 222 -6.88 -38.56 -12.53
CA ASP A 222 -5.65 -38.71 -13.31
C ASP A 222 -5.64 -37.85 -14.57
N GLU A 223 -6.77 -37.70 -15.26
CA GLU A 223 -6.88 -36.79 -16.42
C GLU A 223 -6.64 -35.33 -16.01
N ILE A 224 -7.13 -34.93 -14.82
CA ILE A 224 -6.94 -33.58 -14.28
C ILE A 224 -5.48 -33.38 -13.85
N VAL A 225 -4.86 -34.35 -13.17
CA VAL A 225 -3.43 -34.31 -12.81
C VAL A 225 -2.57 -34.15 -14.06
N GLN A 226 -2.80 -34.97 -15.09
CA GLN A 226 -2.08 -34.87 -16.36
C GLN A 226 -2.32 -33.54 -17.09
N PHE A 227 -3.51 -32.95 -16.93
CA PHE A 227 -3.79 -31.61 -17.45
C PHE A 227 -2.99 -30.54 -16.70
N LEU A 228 -2.98 -30.57 -15.37
CA LEU A 228 -2.23 -29.63 -14.53
C LEU A 228 -0.72 -29.72 -14.81
N MET A 229 -0.15 -30.92 -14.80
CA MET A 229 1.28 -31.12 -15.06
C MET A 229 1.66 -30.59 -16.45
N ARG A 230 0.89 -30.90 -17.50
CA ARG A 230 1.14 -30.34 -18.84
C ARG A 230 1.07 -28.80 -18.89
N LYS A 231 0.19 -28.18 -18.10
CA LYS A 231 0.13 -26.71 -18.00
C LYS A 231 1.36 -26.15 -17.30
N LEU A 232 1.76 -26.75 -16.19
CA LEU A 232 2.93 -26.38 -15.41
C LEU A 232 4.23 -26.54 -16.20
N ASP A 233 4.39 -27.68 -16.89
CA ASP A 233 5.53 -27.99 -17.75
C ASP A 233 5.60 -27.04 -18.95
N GLY A 234 4.45 -26.61 -19.47
CA GLY A 234 4.35 -25.62 -20.54
C GLY A 234 4.73 -24.19 -20.12
N GLY A 235 4.95 -23.95 -18.83
CA GLY A 235 5.25 -22.64 -18.26
C GLY A 235 4.06 -21.67 -18.30
N ARG A 236 4.27 -20.45 -17.76
CA ARG A 236 3.25 -19.38 -17.65
C ARG A 236 1.97 -19.84 -16.96
N CYS A 237 2.10 -20.49 -15.81
CA CYS A 237 0.99 -20.67 -14.87
C CYS A 237 1.10 -19.64 -13.73
N LEU A 238 -0.05 -19.25 -13.18
CA LEU A 238 -0.15 -18.47 -11.95
C LEU A 238 -0.76 -19.38 -10.88
N ILE A 239 0.06 -19.85 -9.95
CA ILE A 239 -0.32 -20.83 -8.92
C ILE A 239 -0.64 -20.06 -7.64
N LEU A 240 -1.87 -20.18 -7.17
CA LEU A 240 -2.43 -19.40 -6.07
C LEU A 240 -2.86 -20.36 -4.97
N LEU A 241 -2.11 -20.39 -3.88
CA LEU A 241 -2.31 -21.31 -2.76
C LEU A 241 -2.78 -20.52 -1.54
N ASP A 242 -4.03 -20.74 -1.13
CA ASP A 242 -4.65 -19.97 -0.08
C ASP A 242 -4.66 -20.74 1.26
N GLY A 243 -4.25 -20.09 2.34
CA GLY A 243 -4.41 -20.59 3.71
C GLY A 243 -3.34 -21.59 4.19
N PHE A 244 -2.05 -21.25 4.06
CA PHE A 244 -0.97 -22.09 4.60
C PHE A 244 -0.98 -22.15 6.14
N ASP A 245 -1.58 -21.17 6.81
CA ASP A 245 -1.76 -21.13 8.27
C ASP A 245 -2.71 -22.21 8.81
N VAL A 246 -3.50 -22.85 7.95
CA VAL A 246 -4.39 -23.96 8.33
C VAL A 246 -3.61 -25.22 8.73
N LEU A 247 -2.33 -25.28 8.38
CA LEU A 247 -1.44 -26.41 8.67
C LEU A 247 -0.88 -26.29 10.09
N ILE A 248 -1.59 -26.86 11.06
CA ILE A 248 -1.25 -26.74 12.48
C ILE A 248 0.00 -27.57 12.84
N ASP A 249 0.11 -28.78 12.28
CA ASP A 249 1.22 -29.68 12.53
C ASP A 249 2.49 -29.28 11.76
N LYS A 250 3.62 -29.15 12.48
CA LYS A 250 4.91 -28.72 11.94
C LYS A 250 5.45 -29.68 10.88
N GLN A 251 5.23 -30.98 11.03
CA GLN A 251 5.67 -31.96 10.04
C GLN A 251 4.86 -31.83 8.74
N THR A 252 3.53 -31.66 8.87
CA THR A 252 2.63 -31.40 7.75
C THR A 252 2.96 -30.09 7.04
N ARG A 253 3.32 -29.01 7.77
CA ARG A 253 3.82 -27.76 7.17
C ARG A 253 5.06 -27.98 6.33
N ARG A 254 6.05 -28.72 6.84
CA ARG A 254 7.28 -29.05 6.12
C ARG A 254 7.02 -29.89 4.88
N ASP A 255 6.18 -30.90 4.97
CA ASP A 255 5.84 -31.75 3.82
C ASP A 255 5.06 -30.97 2.76
N MET A 256 4.14 -30.09 3.16
CA MET A 256 3.48 -29.16 2.25
C MET A 256 4.46 -28.18 1.62
N ALA A 257 5.34 -27.56 2.40
CA ALA A 257 6.33 -26.62 1.89
C ALA A 257 7.25 -27.28 0.84
N ARG A 258 7.67 -28.52 1.06
CA ARG A 258 8.41 -29.31 0.05
C ARG A 258 7.58 -29.51 -1.22
N GLN A 259 6.33 -29.99 -1.09
CA GLN A 259 5.46 -30.21 -2.23
C GLN A 259 5.22 -28.92 -3.02
N ILE A 260 4.95 -27.80 -2.36
CA ILE A 260 4.84 -26.46 -2.96
C ILE A 260 6.14 -26.06 -3.66
N GLY A 261 7.27 -26.23 -2.97
CA GLY A 261 8.60 -25.88 -3.46
C GLY A 261 8.93 -26.56 -4.79
N PHE A 262 8.59 -27.85 -4.90
CA PHE A 262 8.77 -28.68 -6.10
C PHE A 262 7.64 -28.60 -7.12
N TRP A 263 6.47 -28.06 -6.75
CA TRP A 263 5.31 -28.06 -7.65
C TRP A 263 5.57 -27.15 -8.85
N GLY A 264 5.66 -27.79 -10.02
CA GLY A 264 6.00 -27.11 -11.25
C GLY A 264 7.47 -26.68 -11.32
N ARG A 265 8.42 -27.45 -10.78
CA ARG A 265 9.88 -27.34 -11.09
C ARG A 265 10.25 -28.25 -12.28
N GLY A 266 11.00 -27.70 -13.25
CA GLY A 266 11.49 -28.36 -14.49
C GLY A 266 12.21 -27.38 -15.45
N GLU A 267 12.86 -27.83 -16.53
CA GLU A 267 13.63 -26.94 -17.45
C GLU A 267 12.80 -25.81 -18.08
N SER A 268 11.49 -26.02 -18.27
CA SER A 268 10.53 -25.03 -18.81
C SER A 268 9.78 -24.23 -17.72
N SER A 269 10.00 -24.53 -16.43
CA SER A 269 9.25 -24.00 -15.29
C SER A 269 9.57 -22.56 -14.88
N ARG A 270 10.64 -21.97 -15.41
CA ARG A 270 11.14 -20.66 -14.96
C ARG A 270 10.10 -19.55 -15.10
N THR A 271 9.07 -19.72 -15.93
CA THR A 271 8.03 -18.71 -16.19
C THR A 271 6.75 -18.85 -15.34
N ASN A 272 6.67 -19.84 -14.45
CA ASN A 272 5.51 -19.97 -13.55
C ASN A 272 5.64 -18.98 -12.38
N LEU A 273 4.52 -18.36 -12.02
CA LEU A 273 4.37 -17.47 -10.87
C LEU A 273 3.64 -18.22 -9.76
N MET A 274 4.01 -17.99 -8.50
CA MET A 274 3.38 -18.64 -7.35
C MET A 274 3.16 -17.64 -6.22
N VAL A 275 1.95 -17.66 -5.65
CA VAL A 275 1.57 -16.89 -4.46
C VAL A 275 1.03 -17.85 -3.42
N VAL A 276 1.55 -17.77 -2.20
CA VAL A 276 1.06 -18.48 -1.02
C VAL A 276 0.58 -17.46 -0.01
N THR A 277 -0.62 -17.62 0.56
CA THR A 277 -1.09 -16.76 1.65
C THR A 277 -0.98 -17.47 2.99
N CYS A 278 -0.70 -16.70 4.04
CA CYS A 278 -0.76 -17.18 5.41
C CYS A 278 -1.03 -16.03 6.39
N ARG A 279 -1.32 -16.38 7.64
CA ARG A 279 -1.21 -15.45 8.75
C ARG A 279 0.23 -15.40 9.27
N PRO A 280 0.70 -14.25 9.80
CA PRO A 280 2.07 -14.13 10.32
C PRO A 280 2.46 -15.24 11.30
N GLU A 281 1.54 -15.66 12.16
CA GLU A 281 1.76 -16.65 13.22
C GLU A 281 1.79 -18.10 12.69
N GLY A 282 1.28 -18.32 11.47
CA GLY A 282 1.22 -19.64 10.82
C GLY A 282 2.39 -19.92 9.89
N TYR A 283 3.45 -19.12 9.93
CA TYR A 283 4.58 -19.20 9.01
C TYR A 283 5.92 -18.94 9.72
N GLU A 284 6.73 -19.99 9.85
CA GLU A 284 8.06 -19.97 10.49
C GLU A 284 9.20 -19.87 9.45
N GLY A 285 8.89 -19.59 8.19
CA GLY A 285 9.89 -19.54 7.11
C GLY A 285 10.07 -20.86 6.36
N GLU A 286 9.09 -21.77 6.43
CA GLU A 286 9.19 -23.10 5.81
C GLU A 286 9.37 -23.06 4.27
N LEU A 287 8.94 -21.97 3.63
CA LEU A 287 9.07 -21.78 2.18
C LEU A 287 10.34 -21.02 1.78
N SER A 288 11.10 -20.49 2.74
CA SER A 288 12.28 -19.66 2.48
C SER A 288 13.38 -20.42 1.72
N GLU A 289 13.49 -21.74 1.93
CA GLU A 289 14.44 -22.61 1.23
C GLU A 289 14.10 -22.84 -0.26
N PHE A 290 12.93 -22.39 -0.73
CA PHE A 290 12.42 -22.62 -2.08
C PHE A 290 12.26 -21.34 -2.91
N ASP A 291 13.10 -20.34 -2.63
CA ASP A 291 13.18 -19.04 -3.31
C ASP A 291 11.93 -18.17 -3.15
N PHE A 292 11.19 -18.32 -2.05
CA PHE A 292 10.05 -17.47 -1.75
C PHE A 292 10.47 -16.18 -1.05
N SER A 293 10.01 -15.06 -1.57
CA SER A 293 10.07 -13.78 -0.87
C SER A 293 8.81 -13.56 -0.07
N VAL A 294 8.95 -12.98 1.12
CA VAL A 294 7.83 -12.72 2.03
C VAL A 294 7.45 -11.25 1.93
N ARG A 295 6.14 -10.95 1.95
CA ARG A 295 5.59 -9.61 2.03
C ARG A 295 4.42 -9.58 3.01
N ASP A 296 4.35 -8.53 3.82
CA ASP A 296 3.27 -8.28 4.77
C ASP A 296 2.23 -7.33 4.15
N ILE A 297 0.96 -7.71 4.23
CA ILE A 297 -0.17 -6.87 3.83
C ILE A 297 -0.37 -5.80 4.91
N GLU A 298 -0.33 -4.53 4.50
CA GLU A 298 -0.56 -3.40 5.38
C GLU A 298 -2.06 -3.16 5.62
N PRO A 299 -2.43 -2.60 6.79
CA PRO A 299 -3.77 -2.03 6.98
C PRO A 299 -4.06 -0.98 5.92
N PHE A 300 -5.32 -0.85 5.50
CA PHE A 300 -5.70 0.20 4.56
C PHE A 300 -5.44 1.59 5.14
N GLY A 301 -4.71 2.40 4.37
CA GLY A 301 -4.56 3.84 4.63
C GLY A 301 -5.80 4.63 4.19
N GLU A 302 -5.80 5.92 4.50
CA GLU A 302 -6.94 6.83 4.24
C GLU A 302 -7.38 6.81 2.78
N THR A 303 -6.45 6.91 1.82
CA THR A 303 -6.75 6.86 0.39
C THR A 303 -7.39 5.53 -0.05
N GLN A 304 -6.96 4.40 0.52
CA GLN A 304 -7.54 3.09 0.21
C GLN A 304 -8.93 2.92 0.83
N ILE A 305 -9.16 3.48 2.01
CA ILE A 305 -10.47 3.51 2.66
C ILE A 305 -11.45 4.33 1.82
N GLU A 306 -11.06 5.52 1.39
CA GLU A 306 -11.87 6.38 0.52
C GLU A 306 -12.20 5.68 -0.81
N GLU A 307 -11.20 5.11 -1.48
CA GLU A 307 -11.39 4.37 -2.72
C GLU A 307 -12.32 3.16 -2.53
N PHE A 308 -12.19 2.45 -1.41
CA PHE A 308 -13.05 1.31 -1.08
C PHE A 308 -14.50 1.74 -0.92
N VAL A 309 -14.75 2.80 -0.15
CA VAL A 309 -16.10 3.33 0.08
C VAL A 309 -16.72 3.79 -1.23
N GLN A 310 -15.98 4.57 -2.03
CA GLN A 310 -16.45 5.07 -3.32
C GLN A 310 -16.86 3.93 -4.25
N ARG A 311 -15.97 2.95 -4.48
CA ARG A 311 -16.24 1.83 -5.40
C ARG A 311 -17.42 0.97 -4.96
N ARG A 312 -17.65 0.82 -3.64
CA ARG A 312 -18.80 0.09 -3.11
C ARG A 312 -20.11 0.83 -3.37
N TYR A 313 -20.15 2.13 -3.14
CA TYR A 313 -21.33 2.94 -3.41
C TYR A 313 -21.67 2.99 -4.90
N ASP A 314 -20.67 3.17 -5.76
CA ASP A 314 -20.82 3.13 -7.22
C ASP A 314 -21.43 1.81 -7.72
N ALA A 315 -21.10 0.70 -7.04
CA ALA A 315 -21.58 -0.63 -7.41
C ALA A 315 -23.01 -0.93 -6.95
N VAL A 316 -23.51 -0.27 -5.88
CA VAL A 316 -24.86 -0.51 -5.33
C VAL A 316 -25.90 0.47 -5.88
N ARG A 317 -25.57 1.75 -6.02
CA ARG A 317 -26.49 2.80 -6.47
C ARG A 317 -25.81 3.55 -7.61
N GLY A 318 -26.47 3.66 -8.77
CA GLY A 318 -25.96 4.49 -9.86
C GLY A 318 -25.69 5.95 -9.42
N PRO A 319 -24.94 6.75 -10.20
CA PRO A 319 -24.24 7.97 -9.76
C PRO A 319 -25.12 9.20 -9.42
N ARG A 320 -26.33 9.03 -8.87
CA ARG A 320 -27.24 10.14 -8.53
C ARG A 320 -27.91 9.92 -7.18
N LEU A 321 -27.49 10.67 -6.16
CA LEU A 321 -28.19 10.84 -4.88
C LEU A 321 -28.11 12.31 -4.45
N ASP A 322 -29.18 12.82 -3.83
CA ASP A 322 -29.34 14.23 -3.40
C ASP A 322 -28.56 14.59 -2.11
N ARG A 323 -27.94 13.60 -1.47
CA ARG A 323 -26.89 13.73 -0.44
C ARG A 323 -25.82 12.70 -0.75
N ASP A 324 -24.55 13.06 -0.62
CA ASP A 324 -23.46 12.14 -0.94
C ASP A 324 -23.23 11.13 0.22
N PRO A 325 -23.72 9.87 0.13
CA PRO A 325 -23.52 8.88 1.19
C PRO A 325 -22.04 8.49 1.36
N VAL A 326 -21.20 8.76 0.36
CA VAL A 326 -19.75 8.56 0.45
C VAL A 326 -19.19 9.54 1.47
N CYS A 327 -19.56 10.82 1.38
CA CYS A 327 -19.17 11.84 2.35
C CYS A 327 -19.66 11.49 3.76
N ASP A 328 -20.92 11.07 3.93
CA ASP A 328 -21.46 10.72 5.26
C ASP A 328 -20.73 9.52 5.89
N LEU A 329 -20.46 8.44 5.13
CA LEU A 329 -19.69 7.32 5.66
C LEU A 329 -18.25 7.74 5.96
N ARG A 330 -17.62 8.51 5.07
CA ARG A 330 -16.26 9.00 5.26
C ARG A 330 -16.15 9.80 6.57
N ASP A 331 -17.03 10.76 6.78
CA ASP A 331 -17.03 11.60 7.99
C ASP A 331 -17.20 10.75 9.26
N LYS A 332 -18.04 9.72 9.23
CA LYS A 332 -18.19 8.76 10.34
C LYS A 332 -16.94 7.90 10.55
N LEU A 333 -16.23 7.52 9.49
CA LEU A 333 -14.99 6.73 9.56
C LEU A 333 -13.78 7.53 10.07
N HIS A 334 -13.83 8.87 10.03
CA HIS A 334 -12.80 9.73 10.64
C HIS A 334 -12.93 9.85 12.16
N ALA A 335 -14.01 9.34 12.78
CA ALA A 335 -14.18 9.40 14.22
C ALA A 335 -13.07 8.64 14.98
N PRO A 336 -12.66 9.09 16.19
CA PRO A 336 -11.60 8.46 16.96
C PRO A 336 -11.83 6.96 17.18
N GLY A 337 -10.83 6.14 16.85
CA GLY A 337 -10.88 4.68 17.00
C GLY A 337 -11.46 3.91 15.81
N MET A 338 -12.08 4.58 14.83
CA MET A 338 -12.62 3.94 13.62
C MET A 338 -11.54 3.49 12.64
N GLN A 339 -10.40 4.18 12.56
CA GLN A 339 -9.28 3.80 11.68
C GLN A 339 -8.78 2.36 11.89
N ASN A 340 -8.75 1.87 13.14
CA ASN A 340 -8.35 0.50 13.42
C ASN A 340 -9.32 -0.54 12.85
N LEU A 341 -10.61 -0.20 12.73
CA LEU A 341 -11.62 -1.04 12.09
C LEU A 341 -11.57 -0.88 10.57
N ALA A 342 -11.56 0.37 10.09
CA ALA A 342 -11.58 0.72 8.67
C ALA A 342 -10.33 0.22 7.92
N GLY A 343 -9.18 0.13 8.60
CA GLY A 343 -7.95 -0.43 8.05
C GLY A 343 -8.05 -1.93 7.71
N ASN A 344 -9.07 -2.65 8.23
CA ASN A 344 -9.34 -4.03 7.90
C ASN A 344 -10.44 -4.13 6.83
N PRO A 345 -10.15 -4.61 5.61
CA PRO A 345 -11.11 -4.62 4.50
C PRO A 345 -12.42 -5.36 4.81
N LEU A 346 -12.39 -6.44 5.59
CA LEU A 346 -13.61 -7.16 5.99
C LEU A 346 -14.48 -6.31 6.94
N LEU A 347 -13.87 -5.66 7.92
CA LEU A 347 -14.61 -4.80 8.86
C LEU A 347 -15.12 -3.54 8.15
N LEU A 348 -14.34 -2.97 7.24
CA LEU A 348 -14.77 -1.86 6.40
C LEU A 348 -15.97 -2.23 5.52
N ASP A 349 -15.98 -3.44 4.93
CA ASP A 349 -17.14 -3.96 4.18
C ASP A 349 -18.38 -4.09 5.07
N LEU A 350 -18.21 -4.55 6.31
CA LEU A 350 -19.31 -4.66 7.29
C LEU A 350 -19.82 -3.29 7.75
N LEU A 351 -18.92 -2.32 7.97
CA LEU A 351 -19.29 -0.93 8.30
C LEU A 351 -20.04 -0.28 7.13
N PHE A 352 -19.60 -0.52 5.90
CA PHE A 352 -20.34 -0.12 4.70
C PHE A 352 -21.73 -0.74 4.66
N LEU A 353 -21.88 -2.04 4.93
CA LEU A 353 -23.18 -2.71 4.94
C LEU A 353 -24.09 -2.18 6.06
N LEU A 354 -23.55 -1.92 7.25
CA LEU A 354 -24.30 -1.29 8.34
C LEU A 354 -24.79 0.11 7.97
N HIS A 355 -23.93 0.91 7.36
CA HIS A 355 -24.29 2.24 6.85
C HIS A 355 -25.37 2.15 5.77
N LEU A 356 -25.25 1.18 4.85
CA LEU A 356 -26.25 0.91 3.81
C LEU A 356 -27.61 0.50 4.41
N TYR A 357 -27.61 -0.15 5.57
CA TYR A 357 -28.82 -0.53 6.33
C TYR A 357 -29.31 0.55 7.30
N ASP A 358 -28.78 1.78 7.20
CA ASP A 358 -29.12 2.91 8.06
C ASP A 358 -28.94 2.59 9.56
N LYS A 359 -27.85 1.90 9.89
CA LYS A 359 -27.46 1.56 11.27
C LYS A 359 -26.36 2.50 11.76
N GLU A 360 -26.36 2.73 13.07
CA GLU A 360 -25.23 3.37 13.74
C GLU A 360 -23.97 2.50 13.59
N LEU A 361 -22.82 3.16 13.36
CA LEU A 361 -21.55 2.48 13.15
C LEU A 361 -20.86 2.20 14.48
N PRO A 362 -20.65 0.93 14.85
CA PRO A 362 -19.96 0.61 16.08
C PRO A 362 -18.46 0.83 15.98
N ASP A 363 -17.85 1.25 17.09
CA ASP A 363 -16.40 1.51 17.23
C ASP A 363 -15.62 0.30 17.80
N GLN A 364 -16.26 -0.86 17.86
CA GLN A 364 -15.69 -2.11 18.35
C GLN A 364 -15.99 -3.27 17.41
N ARG A 365 -14.95 -4.07 17.15
CA ARG A 365 -15.01 -5.24 16.28
C ARG A 365 -16.14 -6.22 16.62
N TYR A 366 -16.32 -6.54 17.91
CA TYR A 366 -17.41 -7.39 18.38
C TYR A 366 -18.80 -6.82 18.03
N LEU A 367 -18.97 -5.51 18.23
CA LEU A 367 -20.24 -4.83 17.98
C LEU A 367 -20.54 -4.75 16.48
N VAL A 368 -19.54 -4.55 15.63
CA VAL A 368 -19.70 -4.57 14.16
C VAL A 368 -20.32 -5.89 13.71
N TYR A 369 -19.78 -7.03 14.16
CA TYR A 369 -20.36 -8.34 13.81
C TYR A 369 -21.77 -8.54 14.39
N ARG A 370 -22.01 -8.08 15.62
CA ARG A 370 -23.32 -8.19 16.28
C ARG A 370 -24.40 -7.40 15.54
N GLU A 371 -24.14 -6.13 15.29
CA GLU A 371 -25.10 -5.26 14.61
C GLU A 371 -25.31 -5.72 13.16
N TYR A 372 -24.27 -6.23 12.49
CA TYR A 372 -24.43 -6.76 11.14
C TYR A 372 -25.36 -7.98 11.10
N ALA A 373 -25.12 -8.95 11.99
CA ALA A 373 -25.92 -10.17 12.03
C ALA A 373 -27.39 -9.87 12.41
N ARG A 374 -27.59 -8.93 13.35
CA ARG A 374 -28.92 -8.43 13.72
C ARG A 374 -29.61 -7.69 12.57
N ALA A 375 -28.90 -6.79 11.87
CA ALA A 375 -29.45 -6.05 10.74
C ALA A 375 -29.90 -6.99 9.62
N LEU A 376 -29.15 -8.07 9.35
CA LEU A 376 -29.55 -9.09 8.39
C LEU A 376 -30.85 -9.81 8.78
N ALA A 377 -31.04 -10.13 10.05
CA ALA A 377 -32.26 -10.77 10.54
C ALA A 377 -33.47 -9.82 10.49
N GLU A 378 -33.28 -8.56 10.88
CA GLU A 378 -34.31 -7.52 10.81
C GLU A 378 -34.80 -7.29 9.37
N GLN A 379 -33.89 -7.23 8.39
CA GLN A 379 -34.22 -7.08 6.98
C GLN A 379 -35.06 -8.23 6.41
N ARG A 380 -35.03 -9.41 7.06
CA ARG A 380 -35.70 -10.62 6.58
C ARG A 380 -36.91 -11.02 7.44
N GLY A 381 -37.22 -10.23 8.48
CA GLY A 381 -38.37 -10.46 9.37
C GLY A 381 -38.27 -11.75 10.18
N THR A 382 -37.07 -12.23 10.49
CA THR A 382 -36.86 -13.50 11.20
C THR A 382 -36.83 -13.34 12.73
N ASP A 383 -37.15 -14.40 13.47
CA ASP A 383 -36.99 -14.43 14.94
C ASP A 383 -35.50 -14.51 15.31
N TRP A 384 -34.89 -13.34 15.48
CA TRP A 384 -33.47 -13.21 15.75
C TRP A 384 -33.02 -13.98 16.99
N LYS A 385 -33.77 -13.96 18.10
CA LYS A 385 -33.34 -14.63 19.35
C LYS A 385 -33.23 -16.13 19.17
N ARG A 386 -34.21 -16.71 18.47
CA ARG A 386 -34.23 -18.14 18.16
C ARG A 386 -33.10 -18.53 17.20
N GLN A 387 -32.89 -17.74 16.15
CA GLN A 387 -31.80 -17.97 15.20
C GLN A 387 -30.42 -17.83 15.86
N GLU A 388 -30.26 -16.81 16.69
CA GLU A 388 -29.04 -16.52 17.44
C GLU A 388 -28.61 -17.71 18.31
N GLN A 389 -29.54 -18.30 19.07
CA GLN A 389 -29.28 -19.50 19.88
C GLN A 389 -28.76 -20.68 19.04
N VAL A 390 -29.36 -20.90 17.86
CA VAL A 390 -28.94 -21.97 16.94
C VAL A 390 -27.56 -21.70 16.35
N LEU A 391 -27.30 -20.46 15.94
CA LEU A 391 -26.02 -20.05 15.36
C LEU A 391 -24.89 -20.15 16.39
N GLU A 392 -25.13 -19.77 17.64
CA GLU A 392 -24.20 -19.94 18.77
C GLU A 392 -23.86 -21.43 18.97
N ALA A 393 -24.86 -22.31 19.03
CA ALA A 393 -24.65 -23.75 19.20
C ALA A 393 -23.88 -24.39 18.04
N LEU A 394 -24.23 -24.06 16.78
CA LEU A 394 -23.54 -24.55 15.60
C LEU A 394 -22.09 -24.06 15.54
N ALA A 395 -21.84 -22.79 15.84
CA ALA A 395 -20.51 -22.22 15.84
C ALA A 395 -19.62 -22.85 16.91
N LEU A 396 -20.17 -23.07 18.11
CA LEU A 396 -19.44 -23.71 19.20
C LEU A 396 -19.07 -25.15 18.88
N GLN A 397 -20.01 -25.96 18.36
CA GLN A 397 -19.73 -27.33 17.91
C GLN A 397 -18.63 -27.34 16.84
N MET A 398 -18.71 -26.44 15.85
CA MET A 398 -17.70 -26.31 14.80
C MET A 398 -16.32 -25.90 15.35
N GLN A 399 -16.29 -25.11 16.42
CA GLN A 399 -15.04 -24.68 17.06
C GLN A 399 -14.41 -25.79 17.92
N GLU A 400 -15.24 -26.56 18.64
CA GLU A 400 -14.77 -27.68 19.45
C GLU A 400 -14.17 -28.79 18.58
N GLN A 401 -14.81 -29.16 17.46
CA GLN A 401 -14.25 -30.18 16.56
C GLN A 401 -12.92 -29.75 15.93
N LEU A 402 -12.72 -28.46 15.65
CA LEU A 402 -11.44 -27.97 15.12
C LEU A 402 -10.28 -28.20 16.09
N THR A 403 -10.56 -28.11 17.39
CA THR A 403 -9.59 -28.40 18.46
C THR A 403 -9.10 -29.85 18.40
N GLN A 404 -9.91 -30.74 17.80
CA GLN A 404 -9.60 -32.15 17.59
C GLN A 404 -9.13 -32.45 16.14
N GLY A 405 -8.83 -31.41 15.34
CA GLY A 405 -8.45 -31.55 13.92
C GLY A 405 -9.62 -31.79 12.96
N GLY A 406 -10.85 -31.55 13.39
CA GLY A 406 -12.08 -31.73 12.63
C GLY A 406 -12.31 -30.69 11.51
N PRO A 407 -13.45 -30.76 10.80
CA PRO A 407 -13.81 -29.81 9.75
C PRO A 407 -14.23 -28.42 10.25
N THR A 408 -14.24 -27.44 9.34
CA THR A 408 -14.81 -26.09 9.55
C THR A 408 -16.33 -26.04 9.26
N HIS A 409 -16.92 -27.20 8.96
CA HIS A 409 -18.32 -27.42 8.65
C HIS A 409 -18.84 -28.61 9.45
N LEU A 410 -20.16 -28.79 9.52
CA LEU A 410 -20.79 -29.99 10.08
C LEU A 410 -21.44 -30.78 8.95
N GLU A 411 -21.45 -32.11 9.07
CA GLU A 411 -22.35 -32.93 8.25
C GLU A 411 -23.80 -32.57 8.59
N TRP A 412 -24.71 -32.66 7.62
CA TRP A 412 -26.09 -32.19 7.78
C TRP A 412 -26.79 -32.84 8.97
N LEU A 413 -26.59 -34.15 9.16
CA LEU A 413 -27.19 -34.90 10.25
C LEU A 413 -26.66 -34.45 11.62
N GLU A 414 -25.37 -34.10 11.70
CA GLU A 414 -24.77 -33.55 12.91
C GLU A 414 -25.30 -32.16 13.19
N GLY A 415 -25.32 -31.28 12.19
CA GLY A 415 -25.91 -29.94 12.31
C GLY A 415 -27.36 -29.99 12.78
N LYS A 416 -28.16 -30.93 12.25
CA LYS A 416 -29.55 -31.14 12.66
C LYS A 416 -29.66 -31.55 14.14
N LYS A 417 -28.79 -32.44 14.63
CA LYS A 417 -28.75 -32.84 16.04
C LYS A 417 -28.41 -31.66 16.96
N VAL A 418 -27.46 -30.82 16.55
CA VAL A 418 -27.11 -29.60 17.28
C VAL A 418 -28.31 -28.65 17.38
N VAL A 419 -29.02 -28.44 16.26
CA VAL A 419 -30.22 -27.59 16.23
C VAL A 419 -31.34 -28.17 17.11
N ALA A 420 -31.59 -29.49 17.02
CA ALA A 420 -32.60 -30.17 17.83
C ALA A 420 -32.31 -30.02 19.33
N ALA A 421 -31.05 -30.18 19.74
CA ALA A 421 -30.63 -30.00 21.12
C ALA A 421 -30.74 -28.54 21.58
N ALA A 422 -30.32 -27.59 20.75
CA ALA A 422 -30.35 -26.16 21.08
C ALA A 422 -31.78 -25.65 21.29
N LEU A 423 -32.71 -26.01 20.39
CA LEU A 423 -34.09 -25.53 20.45
C LEU A 423 -35.03 -26.45 21.24
N ARG A 424 -34.58 -27.65 21.65
CA ARG A 424 -35.42 -28.70 22.27
C ARG A 424 -36.63 -29.07 21.41
N VAL A 425 -36.40 -29.26 20.12
CA VAL A 425 -37.41 -29.55 19.10
C VAL A 425 -37.22 -30.93 18.47
N SER A 426 -38.21 -31.42 17.72
CA SER A 426 -38.06 -32.68 16.98
C SER A 426 -37.04 -32.56 15.84
N ASP A 427 -36.53 -33.72 15.38
CA ASP A 427 -35.61 -33.79 14.24
C ASP A 427 -36.16 -33.11 12.97
N GLU A 428 -37.47 -33.19 12.74
CA GLU A 428 -38.13 -32.60 11.56
C GLU A 428 -38.22 -31.06 11.67
N GLN A 429 -38.52 -30.56 12.87
CA GLN A 429 -38.50 -29.13 13.16
C GLN A 429 -37.07 -28.57 13.07
N ALA A 430 -36.09 -29.29 13.60
CA ALA A 430 -34.68 -28.92 13.52
C ALA A 430 -34.18 -28.86 12.07
N ASN A 431 -34.60 -29.81 11.23
CA ASN A 431 -34.27 -29.78 9.79
C ASN A 431 -34.88 -28.56 9.10
N THR A 432 -36.13 -28.24 9.40
CA THR A 432 -36.83 -27.07 8.84
C THR A 432 -36.11 -25.78 9.22
N GLU A 433 -35.72 -25.63 10.48
CA GLU A 433 -34.95 -24.49 10.98
C GLU A 433 -33.58 -24.38 10.28
N LEU A 434 -32.84 -25.49 10.15
CA LEU A 434 -31.53 -25.49 9.52
C LEU A 434 -31.60 -25.12 8.03
N VAL A 435 -32.64 -25.57 7.32
CA VAL A 435 -32.91 -25.17 5.93
C VAL A 435 -33.20 -23.68 5.86
N SER A 436 -34.13 -23.17 6.70
CA SER A 436 -34.45 -21.74 6.75
C SER A 436 -33.20 -20.92 7.00
N LEU A 437 -32.37 -21.26 7.99
CA LEU A 437 -31.11 -20.54 8.22
C LEU A 437 -30.18 -20.56 7.00
N CYS A 438 -30.01 -21.68 6.30
CA CYS A 438 -29.10 -21.74 5.16
C CYS A 438 -29.60 -20.97 3.93
N VAL A 439 -30.92 -20.82 3.77
CA VAL A 439 -31.54 -20.14 2.62
C VAL A 439 -31.81 -18.67 2.94
N GLU A 440 -32.30 -18.42 4.14
CA GLU A 440 -32.92 -17.17 4.56
C GLU A 440 -32.09 -16.39 5.57
N SER A 441 -30.98 -16.86 6.15
CA SER A 441 -30.17 -15.99 7.03
C SER A 441 -29.09 -15.19 6.28
N GLY A 442 -28.50 -15.76 5.22
CA GLY A 442 -27.26 -15.22 4.63
C GLY A 442 -26.00 -15.44 5.50
N LEU A 443 -26.16 -16.03 6.69
CA LEU A 443 -25.09 -16.33 7.66
C LEU A 443 -24.57 -17.76 7.51
N LEU A 444 -25.42 -18.69 7.04
CA LEU A 444 -25.06 -20.08 6.76
C LEU A 444 -25.12 -20.40 5.26
N GLN A 445 -24.36 -21.41 4.86
CA GLN A 445 -24.35 -21.98 3.52
C GLN A 445 -24.36 -23.51 3.64
N TYR A 446 -25.04 -24.19 2.71
CA TYR A 446 -24.91 -25.63 2.55
C TYR A 446 -24.05 -26.00 1.35
N GLY A 447 -23.36 -27.13 1.44
CA GLY A 447 -22.48 -27.63 0.38
C GLY A 447 -22.51 -29.16 0.26
N PRO A 448 -21.88 -29.71 -0.79
CA PRO A 448 -21.72 -31.15 -0.92
C PRO A 448 -20.66 -31.68 0.07
N SER A 449 -20.92 -32.84 0.70
CA SER A 449 -19.96 -33.59 1.53
C SER A 449 -19.10 -34.56 0.71
N ARG A 450 -18.05 -35.08 1.34
CA ARG A 450 -17.27 -36.25 0.90
C ARG A 450 -18.07 -37.54 0.83
N THR A 451 -19.10 -37.67 1.67
CA THR A 451 -19.94 -38.86 1.77
C THR A 451 -21.14 -38.82 0.82
N GLY A 452 -21.36 -37.70 0.13
CA GLY A 452 -22.57 -37.42 -0.65
C GLY A 452 -23.71 -36.81 0.18
N GLU A 453 -23.56 -36.69 1.50
CA GLU A 453 -24.48 -35.92 2.35
C GLU A 453 -24.32 -34.39 2.12
N ARG A 454 -25.27 -33.59 2.61
CA ARG A 454 -25.13 -32.14 2.64
C ARG A 454 -24.23 -31.76 3.83
N THR A 455 -23.49 -30.66 3.73
CA THR A 455 -22.78 -30.05 4.85
C THR A 455 -23.36 -28.68 5.14
N VAL A 456 -23.23 -28.20 6.37
CA VAL A 456 -23.56 -26.84 6.77
C VAL A 456 -22.31 -26.12 7.29
N ARG A 457 -22.12 -24.87 6.86
CA ARG A 457 -21.01 -24.01 7.29
C ARG A 457 -21.43 -22.55 7.35
N PHE A 458 -20.68 -21.74 8.07
CA PHE A 458 -20.86 -20.29 8.01
C PHE A 458 -20.43 -19.73 6.65
N SER A 459 -21.11 -18.67 6.22
CA SER A 459 -20.79 -17.96 4.97
C SER A 459 -19.40 -17.33 5.02
N HIS A 460 -18.91 -16.98 6.22
CA HIS A 460 -17.56 -16.49 6.47
C HIS A 460 -17.04 -16.97 7.84
N ALA A 461 -15.73 -17.28 7.93
CA ALA A 461 -15.11 -17.76 9.17
C ALA A 461 -15.22 -16.77 10.34
N ALA A 462 -15.18 -15.46 10.04
CA ALA A 462 -15.35 -14.42 11.05
C ALA A 462 -16.72 -14.48 11.78
N LEU A 463 -17.79 -14.82 11.06
CA LEU A 463 -19.12 -15.00 11.66
C LEU A 463 -19.14 -16.20 12.60
N ARG A 464 -18.50 -17.31 12.19
CA ARG A 464 -18.32 -18.48 13.06
C ARG A 464 -17.57 -18.11 14.35
N HIS A 465 -16.44 -17.41 14.25
CA HIS A 465 -15.67 -17.00 15.43
C HIS A 465 -16.48 -16.07 16.35
N PHE A 466 -17.28 -15.17 15.77
CA PHE A 466 -18.17 -14.29 16.53
C PHE A 466 -19.22 -15.07 17.32
N PHE A 467 -19.96 -15.97 16.67
CA PHE A 467 -20.98 -16.77 17.35
C PHE A 467 -20.37 -17.76 18.36
N ALA A 468 -19.19 -18.32 18.08
CA ALA A 468 -18.48 -19.16 19.05
C ALA A 468 -18.06 -18.36 20.29
N ALA A 469 -17.50 -17.15 20.11
CA ALA A 469 -17.11 -16.27 21.22
C ALA A 469 -18.33 -15.88 22.08
N ARG A 470 -19.47 -15.63 21.44
CA ARG A 470 -20.72 -15.36 22.13
C ARG A 470 -21.27 -16.54 22.90
N ALA A 471 -21.28 -17.73 22.31
CA ALA A 471 -21.71 -18.95 22.99
C ALA A 471 -20.89 -19.18 24.27
N ILE A 472 -19.57 -18.96 24.20
CA ILE A 472 -18.67 -19.06 25.38
C ILE A 472 -19.01 -17.98 26.42
N ALA A 473 -19.34 -16.76 25.99
CA ALA A 473 -19.74 -15.67 26.88
C ALA A 473 -21.12 -15.88 27.53
N ALA A 474 -22.00 -16.68 26.94
CA ALA A 474 -23.32 -16.96 27.48
C ALA A 474 -23.30 -17.93 28.68
N GLU A 475 -22.52 -19.01 28.60
CA GLU A 475 -22.53 -20.07 29.62
C GLU A 475 -21.23 -20.18 30.45
N GLU A 476 -20.15 -19.44 30.11
CA GLU A 476 -18.85 -19.30 30.82
C GLU A 476 -18.30 -20.53 31.58
N GLY A 477 -18.65 -21.73 31.11
CA GLY A 477 -18.36 -23.02 31.74
C GLY A 477 -17.12 -23.70 31.15
N ARG A 478 -17.26 -24.97 30.76
CA ARG A 478 -16.16 -25.80 30.22
C ARG A 478 -15.45 -25.13 29.04
N GLN A 479 -16.19 -24.46 28.17
CA GLN A 479 -15.67 -23.86 26.94
C GLN A 479 -14.80 -22.62 27.19
N LEU A 480 -14.97 -21.94 28.33
CA LEU A 480 -14.05 -20.90 28.75
C LEU A 480 -12.66 -21.48 29.12
N GLY A 481 -12.62 -22.71 29.63
CA GLY A 481 -11.39 -23.47 29.84
C GLY A 481 -10.66 -23.75 28.52
N LEU A 482 -11.39 -24.25 27.52
CA LEU A 482 -10.85 -24.46 26.17
C LEU A 482 -10.32 -23.16 25.56
N LEU A 483 -11.05 -22.05 25.71
CA LEU A 483 -10.59 -20.76 25.21
C LEU A 483 -9.24 -20.36 25.84
N ARG A 484 -9.04 -20.56 27.14
CA ARG A 484 -7.76 -20.23 27.82
C ARG A 484 -6.61 -21.12 27.36
N GLU A 485 -6.88 -22.40 27.15
CA GLU A 485 -5.88 -23.36 26.71
C GLU A 485 -5.47 -23.12 25.25
N TYR A 486 -6.45 -22.85 24.39
CA TYR A 486 -6.26 -22.77 22.94
C TYR A 486 -6.25 -21.34 22.39
N ALA A 487 -6.33 -20.27 23.18
CA ALA A 487 -6.41 -18.88 22.68
C ALA A 487 -5.34 -18.48 21.63
N PHE A 488 -4.20 -19.17 21.61
CA PHE A 488 -3.09 -18.92 20.70
C PHE A 488 -3.14 -19.75 19.42
N HIS A 489 -4.00 -20.76 19.40
CA HIS A 489 -4.28 -21.52 18.20
C HIS A 489 -4.89 -20.57 17.14
N PRO A 490 -4.46 -20.62 15.87
CA PRO A 490 -4.92 -19.69 14.83
C PRO A 490 -6.45 -19.58 14.71
N GLU A 491 -7.15 -20.68 14.95
CA GLU A 491 -8.62 -20.75 14.94
C GLU A 491 -9.30 -20.18 16.20
N TRP A 492 -8.60 -20.06 17.33
CA TRP A 492 -9.13 -19.60 18.60
C TRP A 492 -8.69 -18.18 18.95
N ARG A 493 -7.61 -17.66 18.33
CA ARG A 493 -7.13 -16.28 18.50
C ARG A 493 -8.22 -15.25 18.24
N GLU A 494 -8.94 -15.41 17.14
CA GLU A 494 -10.05 -14.52 16.78
C GLU A 494 -11.22 -14.66 17.77
N VAL A 495 -11.48 -15.87 18.29
CA VAL A 495 -12.50 -16.13 19.31
C VAL A 495 -12.14 -15.43 20.62
N ALA A 496 -10.86 -15.43 21.02
CA ALA A 496 -10.38 -14.74 22.22
C ALA A 496 -10.56 -13.22 22.12
N LEU A 497 -10.20 -12.64 20.97
CA LEU A 497 -10.39 -11.21 20.68
C LEU A 497 -11.87 -10.81 20.75
N LEU A 498 -12.76 -11.61 20.17
CA LEU A 498 -14.19 -11.34 20.16
C LEU A 498 -14.83 -11.58 21.54
N TYR A 499 -14.38 -12.61 22.27
CA TYR A 499 -14.81 -12.88 23.63
C TYR A 499 -14.45 -11.73 24.57
N ALA A 500 -13.30 -11.09 24.39
CA ALA A 500 -12.89 -9.94 25.20
C ALA A 500 -13.90 -8.76 25.16
N GLY A 501 -14.70 -8.63 24.10
CA GLY A 501 -15.76 -7.63 23.99
C GLY A 501 -17.12 -8.07 24.59
N ALA A 502 -17.28 -9.35 24.87
CA ALA A 502 -18.56 -9.96 25.22
C ALA A 502 -18.59 -10.59 26.64
N GLY A 503 -17.51 -11.26 27.04
CA GLY A 503 -17.44 -12.12 28.21
C GLY A 503 -17.17 -11.37 29.51
N LYS A 504 -17.90 -11.71 30.57
CA LYS A 504 -17.75 -11.09 31.90
C LYS A 504 -16.41 -11.44 32.54
N ARG A 505 -15.85 -12.61 32.22
CA ARG A 505 -14.55 -13.10 32.70
C ARG A 505 -13.38 -12.79 31.77
N SER A 506 -13.50 -11.73 30.96
CA SER A 506 -12.45 -11.29 30.03
C SER A 506 -11.09 -11.07 30.70
N SER A 507 -11.07 -10.51 31.91
CA SER A 507 -9.85 -10.33 32.70
C SER A 507 -9.09 -11.63 32.96
N GLU A 508 -9.79 -12.75 33.16
CA GLU A 508 -9.16 -14.05 33.40
C GLU A 508 -8.56 -14.62 32.11
N VAL A 509 -9.20 -14.40 30.96
CA VAL A 509 -8.65 -14.78 29.67
C VAL A 509 -7.39 -13.97 29.38
N VAL A 510 -7.44 -12.64 29.50
CA VAL A 510 -6.27 -11.76 29.34
C VAL A 510 -5.12 -12.18 30.26
N ALA A 511 -5.40 -12.42 31.54
CA ALA A 511 -4.37 -12.86 32.50
C ALA A 511 -3.78 -14.23 32.12
N SER A 512 -4.58 -15.16 31.60
CA SER A 512 -4.09 -16.48 31.15
C SER A 512 -3.10 -16.38 29.99
N LEU A 513 -3.28 -15.39 29.11
CA LEU A 513 -2.37 -15.17 27.98
C LEU A 513 -0.94 -14.80 28.43
N LEU A 514 -0.83 -14.12 29.58
CA LEU A 514 0.45 -13.66 30.14
C LEU A 514 1.12 -14.64 31.11
N ARG A 515 0.49 -15.78 31.44
CA ARG A 515 0.97 -16.72 32.48
C ARG A 515 1.72 -17.94 31.96
N LYS A 516 2.09 -17.96 30.68
CA LYS A 516 2.80 -19.11 30.08
C LYS A 516 4.28 -19.16 30.50
N PRO A 517 4.90 -20.36 30.53
CA PRO A 517 6.33 -20.51 30.85
C PRO A 517 7.27 -19.77 29.88
N SER A 518 6.85 -19.63 28.62
CA SER A 518 7.51 -18.80 27.60
C SER A 518 6.45 -17.94 26.91
N VAL A 519 6.45 -16.65 27.22
CA VAL A 519 5.56 -15.66 26.59
C VAL A 519 6.33 -14.97 25.47
N THR A 520 5.82 -15.03 24.25
CA THR A 520 6.38 -14.35 23.08
C THR A 520 5.85 -12.92 22.94
N SER A 521 6.47 -12.10 22.07
CA SER A 521 5.94 -10.76 21.77
C SER A 521 4.51 -10.82 21.19
N ASP A 522 4.22 -11.82 20.33
CA ASP A 522 2.89 -11.99 19.73
C ASP A 522 1.82 -12.37 20.76
N ASP A 523 2.21 -13.07 21.82
CA ASP A 523 1.34 -13.42 22.94
C ASP A 523 0.96 -12.17 23.73
N ILE A 524 1.94 -11.30 23.99
CA ILE A 524 1.75 -10.02 24.69
C ILE A 524 0.88 -9.08 23.86
N LEU A 525 1.12 -9.01 22.54
CA LEU A 525 0.31 -8.19 21.63
C LEU A 525 -1.15 -8.69 21.59
N LEU A 526 -1.38 -10.01 21.56
CA LEU A 526 -2.73 -10.58 21.66
C LEU A 526 -3.40 -10.23 23.00
N ALA A 527 -2.65 -10.33 24.10
CA ALA A 527 -3.14 -9.95 25.43
C ALA A 527 -3.49 -8.46 25.48
N GLY A 528 -2.67 -7.59 24.88
CA GLY A 528 -2.92 -6.16 24.74
C GLY A 528 -4.19 -5.86 23.93
N GLN A 529 -4.40 -6.53 22.80
CA GLN A 529 -5.62 -6.37 21.99
C GLN A 529 -6.88 -6.82 22.75
N CYS A 530 -6.81 -7.95 23.46
CA CYS A 530 -7.89 -8.41 24.32
C CYS A 530 -8.15 -7.42 25.47
N ALA A 531 -7.08 -6.94 26.11
CA ALA A 531 -7.16 -5.97 27.21
C ALA A 531 -7.81 -4.66 26.77
N TYR A 532 -7.41 -4.11 25.62
CA TYR A 532 -8.03 -2.92 25.05
C TYR A 532 -9.53 -3.10 24.84
N THR A 533 -9.92 -4.22 24.20
CA THR A 533 -11.33 -4.53 23.92
C THR A 533 -12.12 -4.68 25.22
N ALA A 534 -11.57 -5.36 26.22
CA ALA A 534 -12.19 -5.52 27.53
C ALA A 534 -12.28 -4.19 28.32
N ALA A 535 -11.25 -3.34 28.22
CA ALA A 535 -11.18 -2.04 28.89
C ALA A 535 -12.29 -1.10 28.41
N LYS A 536 -12.55 -1.02 27.09
CA LYS A 536 -13.67 -0.23 26.53
C LYS A 536 -15.04 -0.64 27.09
N ARG A 537 -15.18 -1.87 27.58
CA ARG A 537 -16.42 -2.42 28.15
C ARG A 537 -16.41 -2.44 29.69
N GLN A 538 -15.37 -1.88 30.33
CA GLN A 538 -15.15 -1.91 31.78
C GLN A 538 -15.06 -3.34 32.34
N LEU A 539 -14.57 -4.29 31.53
CA LEU A 539 -14.43 -5.71 31.88
C LEU A 539 -12.99 -6.09 32.28
N LEU A 540 -12.07 -5.13 32.28
CA LEU A 540 -10.66 -5.32 32.61
C LEU A 540 -10.35 -4.90 34.06
N MET A 541 -9.91 -5.84 34.89
CA MET A 541 -9.50 -5.60 36.27
C MET A 541 -8.23 -4.73 36.32
N PRO A 542 -8.12 -3.77 37.27
CA PRO A 542 -6.95 -2.90 37.37
C PRO A 542 -5.61 -3.64 37.48
N ALA A 543 -5.55 -4.74 38.24
CA ALA A 543 -4.32 -5.53 38.38
C ALA A 543 -3.87 -6.18 37.05
N VAL A 544 -4.82 -6.68 36.25
CA VAL A 544 -4.53 -7.27 34.94
C VAL A 544 -4.13 -6.19 33.94
N ARG A 545 -4.75 -5.02 34.00
CA ARG A 545 -4.37 -3.85 33.19
C ARG A 545 -2.90 -3.47 33.41
N VAL A 546 -2.48 -3.32 34.66
CA VAL A 546 -1.09 -2.99 35.01
C VAL A 546 -0.13 -4.06 34.48
N GLN A 547 -0.49 -5.35 34.61
CA GLN A 547 0.33 -6.44 34.10
C GLN A 547 0.50 -6.37 32.56
N VAL A 548 -0.59 -6.14 31.83
CA VAL A 548 -0.57 -6.00 30.37
C VAL A 548 0.25 -4.80 29.94
N GLU A 549 0.07 -3.64 30.60
CA GLU A 549 0.84 -2.43 30.32
C GLU A 549 2.34 -2.68 30.52
N GLN A 550 2.74 -3.35 31.60
CA GLN A 550 4.14 -3.68 31.82
C GLN A 550 4.68 -4.64 30.75
N SER A 551 3.93 -5.66 30.38
CA SER A 551 4.35 -6.59 29.31
C SER A 551 4.49 -5.88 27.96
N LEU A 552 3.57 -4.98 27.60
CA LEU A 552 3.66 -4.21 26.37
C LEU A 552 4.87 -3.28 26.36
N ARG A 553 5.23 -2.65 27.49
CA ARG A 553 6.47 -1.86 27.59
C ARG A 553 7.71 -2.69 27.28
N ASN A 554 7.78 -3.91 27.82
CA ASN A 554 8.89 -4.82 27.51
C ASN A 554 8.96 -5.14 26.00
N VAL A 555 7.81 -5.23 25.30
CA VAL A 555 7.78 -5.41 23.84
C VAL A 555 8.20 -4.14 23.09
N VAL A 556 7.87 -2.95 23.60
CA VAL A 556 8.37 -1.69 23.03
C VAL A 556 9.90 -1.63 23.12
N GLU A 557 10.47 -2.03 24.25
CA GLU A 557 11.92 -1.94 24.49
C GLU A 557 12.73 -3.05 23.77
N ALA A 558 12.23 -4.28 23.73
CA ALA A 558 12.98 -5.44 23.26
C ALA A 558 12.42 -6.10 21.98
N GLY A 559 11.30 -5.61 21.45
CA GLY A 559 10.63 -6.16 20.27
C GLY A 559 11.22 -5.66 18.95
N SER A 560 10.77 -6.27 17.85
CA SER A 560 10.99 -5.72 16.50
C SER A 560 10.28 -4.37 16.36
N GLU A 561 10.71 -3.50 15.44
CA GLU A 561 10.09 -2.19 15.20
C GLU A 561 8.56 -2.28 15.03
N SER A 562 8.09 -3.27 14.25
CA SER A 562 6.67 -3.54 14.04
C SER A 562 5.94 -3.94 15.33
N ALA A 563 6.55 -4.81 16.13
CA ALA A 563 5.98 -5.24 17.41
C ALA A 563 5.96 -4.10 18.43
N ALA A 564 7.02 -3.27 18.48
CA ALA A 564 7.12 -2.10 19.33
C ALA A 564 6.05 -1.05 18.98
N LEU A 565 5.86 -0.75 17.69
CA LEU A 565 4.80 0.15 17.22
C LEU A 565 3.41 -0.36 17.61
N HIS A 566 3.14 -1.63 17.41
CA HIS A 566 1.87 -2.23 17.79
C HIS A 566 1.67 -2.19 19.31
N ALA A 567 2.70 -2.52 20.08
CA ALA A 567 2.64 -2.48 21.54
C ALA A 567 2.40 -1.06 22.07
N LEU A 568 3.05 -0.05 21.49
CA LEU A 568 2.82 1.35 21.86
C LEU A 568 1.39 1.79 21.54
N ASN A 569 0.88 1.48 20.34
CA ASN A 569 -0.50 1.79 19.99
C ASN A 569 -1.48 1.16 20.98
N LEU A 570 -1.25 -0.10 21.39
CA LEU A 570 -2.06 -0.75 22.40
C LEU A 570 -1.93 -0.10 23.78
N LEU A 571 -0.73 0.33 24.19
CA LEU A 571 -0.55 1.08 25.44
C LEU A 571 -1.36 2.37 25.48
N ILE A 572 -1.32 3.14 24.38
CA ILE A 572 -2.10 4.38 24.23
C ILE A 572 -3.60 4.07 24.31
N LEU A 573 -4.05 3.06 23.57
CA LEU A 573 -5.46 2.66 23.51
C LEU A 573 -5.98 2.10 24.84
N ILE A 574 -5.20 1.29 25.56
CA ILE A 574 -5.56 0.71 26.87
C ILE A 574 -5.58 1.78 27.95
N ARG A 575 -4.65 2.73 27.93
CA ARG A 575 -4.65 3.85 28.88
C ARG A 575 -5.88 4.74 28.73
N GLY A 576 -6.52 4.68 27.56
CA GLY A 576 -7.65 5.53 27.21
C GLY A 576 -7.16 6.98 27.05
N PHE A 577 -7.87 7.76 26.26
CA PHE A 577 -7.70 9.21 26.21
C PHE A 577 -8.21 9.89 27.51
N GLU A 578 -8.16 9.22 28.66
CA GLU A 578 -8.71 9.75 29.92
C GLU A 578 -7.79 10.79 30.58
N SER A 579 -6.59 11.05 30.01
CA SER A 579 -5.83 12.28 30.27
C SER A 579 -4.69 12.44 29.28
N ALA A 580 -4.71 13.50 28.45
CA ALA A 580 -3.57 13.97 27.64
C ALA A 580 -2.24 13.77 28.37
N ARG A 581 -2.24 14.24 29.62
CA ARG A 581 -1.05 14.34 30.47
C ARG A 581 -0.35 13.01 30.67
N ARG A 582 -1.09 11.90 30.78
CA ARG A 582 -0.51 10.57 30.99
C ARG A 582 0.04 9.97 29.70
N VAL A 583 -0.61 10.24 28.56
CA VAL A 583 -0.12 9.79 27.25
C VAL A 583 1.10 10.61 26.84
N ILE A 584 1.05 11.94 27.04
CA ILE A 584 2.18 12.84 26.84
C ILE A 584 3.37 12.42 27.70
N ALA A 585 3.18 12.15 28.99
CA ALA A 585 4.27 11.69 29.86
C ALA A 585 4.92 10.39 29.35
N LEU A 586 4.11 9.44 28.88
CA LEU A 586 4.61 8.19 28.28
C LEU A 586 5.37 8.46 26.97
N LEU A 587 4.81 9.26 26.06
CA LEU A 587 5.49 9.55 24.81
C LEU A 587 6.78 10.33 25.05
N SER A 588 6.80 11.27 25.99
CA SER A 588 8.02 11.98 26.40
C SER A 588 9.10 11.05 26.92
N GLU A 589 8.75 10.07 27.76
CA GLU A 589 9.64 9.01 28.24
C GLU A 589 10.19 8.19 27.06
N LEU A 590 9.33 7.79 26.13
CA LEU A 590 9.74 6.96 24.97
C LEU A 590 10.59 7.72 23.94
N LEU A 591 10.40 9.03 23.81
CA LEU A 591 11.28 9.88 22.98
C LEU A 591 12.73 9.93 23.54
N GLU A 592 12.94 9.57 24.81
CA GLU A 592 14.27 9.49 25.43
C GLU A 592 14.87 8.08 25.36
N SER A 593 14.20 7.12 24.71
CA SER A 593 14.71 5.76 24.56
C SER A 593 16.05 5.71 23.82
N GLU A 594 16.94 4.81 24.23
CA GLU A 594 18.19 4.53 23.50
C GLU A 594 17.94 3.95 22.10
N HIS A 595 16.79 3.29 21.89
CA HIS A 595 16.42 2.65 20.63
C HIS A 595 15.76 3.64 19.66
N ALA A 596 16.38 3.86 18.49
CA ALA A 596 15.88 4.79 17.47
C ALA A 596 14.48 4.43 16.95
N SER A 597 14.18 3.14 16.78
CA SER A 597 12.85 2.65 16.40
C SER A 597 11.76 3.10 17.37
N VAL A 598 12.03 3.04 18.68
CA VAL A 598 11.10 3.48 19.73
C VAL A 598 10.88 4.99 19.67
N ARG A 599 11.96 5.77 19.50
CA ARG A 599 11.87 7.22 19.36
C ARG A 599 11.06 7.64 18.14
N ALA A 600 11.32 7.04 16.97
CA ALA A 600 10.61 7.34 15.73
C ALA A 600 9.11 7.04 15.85
N VAL A 601 8.78 5.91 16.46
CA VAL A 601 7.40 5.48 16.71
C VAL A 601 6.70 6.41 17.70
N ALA A 602 7.36 6.77 18.80
CA ALA A 602 6.81 7.70 19.79
C ALA A 602 6.56 9.08 19.19
N ALA A 603 7.44 9.57 18.31
CA ALA A 603 7.23 10.83 17.59
C ALA A 603 5.96 10.78 16.73
N ARG A 604 5.78 9.73 15.90
CA ARG A 604 4.57 9.58 15.04
C ARG A 604 3.28 9.50 15.85
N ALA A 605 3.32 8.80 16.99
CA ALA A 605 2.15 8.64 17.85
C ALA A 605 1.60 9.97 18.40
N MET A 606 2.41 11.04 18.40
CA MET A 606 1.97 12.37 18.86
C MET A 606 0.95 13.04 17.92
N ILE A 607 0.88 12.66 16.64
CA ILE A 607 -0.12 13.22 15.70
C ILE A 607 -1.55 12.97 16.21
N SER A 608 -1.77 11.82 16.85
CA SER A 608 -3.09 11.38 17.33
C SER A 608 -3.55 12.07 18.61
N LEU A 609 -2.78 13.01 19.16
CA LEU A 609 -3.13 13.78 20.36
C LEU A 609 -3.64 15.16 19.97
N GLU A 610 -4.96 15.37 19.97
CA GLU A 610 -5.57 16.70 19.76
C GLU A 610 -5.02 17.74 20.74
N GLU A 611 -4.73 17.32 21.99
CA GLU A 611 -4.14 18.14 23.06
C GLU A 611 -2.64 18.43 22.82
N GLY A 612 -1.95 17.67 21.96
CA GLY A 612 -0.53 17.86 21.61
C GLY A 612 -0.24 19.20 20.93
N ARG A 613 -1.24 19.84 20.30
CA ARG A 613 -1.11 21.19 19.72
C ARG A 613 -0.85 22.28 20.76
N GLN A 614 -1.20 22.05 22.03
CA GLN A 614 -1.09 23.05 23.10
C GLN A 614 0.20 22.91 23.93
N HIS A 615 1.00 21.87 23.72
CA HIS A 615 2.20 21.58 24.51
C HIS A 615 3.49 21.99 23.78
N ILE A 616 3.89 23.26 23.96
CA ILE A 616 5.06 23.87 23.32
C ILE A 616 6.36 23.08 23.59
N ASP A 617 6.57 22.59 24.82
CA ASP A 617 7.79 21.83 25.18
C ASP A 617 7.99 20.58 24.32
N LEU A 618 6.91 19.95 23.84
CA LEU A 618 6.99 18.78 22.97
C LEU A 618 7.39 19.15 21.54
N HIS A 619 6.93 20.31 21.06
CA HIS A 619 7.28 20.81 19.74
C HIS A 619 8.77 21.14 19.69
N GLU A 620 9.28 21.77 20.75
CA GLU A 620 10.72 22.02 20.94
C GLU A 620 11.53 20.72 20.98
N LYS A 621 11.05 19.69 21.69
CA LYS A 621 11.72 18.39 21.73
C LYS A 621 11.74 17.71 20.36
N LEU A 622 10.63 17.69 19.63
CA LEU A 622 10.59 17.16 18.27
C LEU A 622 11.49 17.96 17.32
N ALA A 623 11.53 19.28 17.45
CA ALA A 623 12.41 20.14 16.66
C ALA A 623 13.90 19.85 16.93
N TRP A 624 14.26 19.65 18.21
CA TRP A 624 15.59 19.19 18.60
C TRP A 624 15.91 17.84 17.96
N MET A 625 14.97 16.89 17.96
CA MET A 625 15.17 15.59 17.32
C MET A 625 15.41 15.73 15.82
N VAL A 626 14.65 16.58 15.11
CA VAL A 626 14.89 16.84 13.69
C VAL A 626 16.32 17.34 13.44
N GLU A 627 16.86 18.20 14.31
CA GLU A 627 18.19 18.77 14.11
C GLU A 627 19.35 17.90 14.63
N LYS A 628 19.11 17.05 15.63
CA LYS A 628 20.18 16.44 16.44
C LYS A 628 20.11 14.93 16.56
N ASP A 629 18.98 14.29 16.28
CA ASP A 629 18.90 12.83 16.38
C ASP A 629 19.84 12.20 15.32
N PRO A 630 20.66 11.20 15.70
CA PRO A 630 21.56 10.54 14.77
C PRO A 630 20.83 9.70 13.71
N ASP A 631 19.58 9.29 13.96
CA ASP A 631 18.83 8.41 13.07
C ASP A 631 17.88 9.19 12.15
N LEU A 632 18.05 9.03 10.83
CA LEU A 632 17.25 9.73 9.83
C LEU A 632 15.75 9.39 9.91
N ASN A 633 15.38 8.16 10.30
CA ASN A 633 13.98 7.79 10.44
C ASN A 633 13.31 8.51 11.61
N VAL A 634 14.07 8.75 12.69
CA VAL A 634 13.60 9.55 13.82
C VAL A 634 13.42 11.00 13.41
N ARG A 635 14.39 11.58 12.71
CA ARG A 635 14.30 12.96 12.17
C ARG A 635 13.10 13.13 11.23
N TRP A 636 12.90 12.16 10.34
CA TRP A 636 11.75 12.12 9.44
C TRP A 636 10.43 12.05 10.20
N ALA A 637 10.31 11.14 11.16
CA ALA A 637 9.10 10.98 11.97
C ALA A 637 8.78 12.25 12.76
N ALA A 638 9.79 12.86 13.39
CA ALA A 638 9.63 14.12 14.13
C ALA A 638 9.22 15.27 13.19
N GLY A 639 9.87 15.39 12.03
CA GLY A 639 9.55 16.42 11.03
C GLY A 639 8.14 16.33 10.49
N GLN A 640 7.67 15.11 10.14
CA GLN A 640 6.29 14.89 9.72
C GLN A 640 5.29 15.23 10.82
N THR A 641 5.62 14.91 12.06
CA THR A 641 4.79 15.19 13.22
C THR A 641 4.65 16.70 13.42
N LEU A 642 5.77 17.44 13.37
CA LEU A 642 5.76 18.91 13.40
C LEU A 642 4.99 19.51 12.23
N GLY A 643 4.99 18.89 11.06
CA GLY A 643 4.17 19.31 9.92
C GLY A 643 2.65 19.29 10.20
N HIS A 644 2.20 18.50 11.18
CA HIS A 644 0.81 18.47 11.66
C HIS A 644 0.56 19.38 12.86
N LEU A 645 1.53 19.46 13.78
CA LEU A 645 1.36 20.15 15.06
C LEU A 645 1.73 21.64 15.00
N GLY A 646 2.62 22.02 14.07
CA GLY A 646 3.33 23.29 14.06
C GLY A 646 4.83 23.06 14.30
N ASP A 647 5.68 23.63 13.45
CA ASP A 647 7.14 23.51 13.58
C ASP A 647 7.69 24.82 14.18
N PRO A 648 8.21 24.81 15.42
CA PRO A 648 8.66 26.04 16.09
C PRO A 648 9.90 26.66 15.43
N ARG A 649 10.58 25.91 14.54
CA ARG A 649 11.71 26.41 13.75
C ARG A 649 11.25 27.33 12.62
N ILE A 650 9.98 27.27 12.22
CA ILE A 650 9.44 28.02 11.09
C ILE A 650 8.68 29.25 11.59
N ALA A 651 9.17 30.43 11.23
CA ALA A 651 8.57 31.71 11.58
C ALA A 651 8.14 32.44 10.30
N PRO A 652 6.85 32.44 9.93
CA PRO A 652 6.40 32.89 8.61
C PRO A 652 6.85 34.28 8.14
N LEU A 653 6.93 35.25 9.07
CA LEU A 653 7.36 36.62 8.78
C LEU A 653 8.86 36.84 9.03
N HIS A 654 9.56 35.87 9.62
CA HIS A 654 10.98 35.96 9.93
C HIS A 654 11.71 34.66 9.57
N PRO A 655 11.78 34.31 8.26
CA PRO A 655 12.50 33.11 7.84
C PRO A 655 13.93 33.13 8.38
N GLN A 656 14.38 32.01 8.96
CA GLN A 656 15.76 31.89 9.44
C GLN A 656 16.71 32.10 8.26
N VAL A 657 17.75 32.93 8.45
CA VAL A 657 18.76 33.20 7.43
C VAL A 657 20.16 32.95 7.97
N VAL A 658 21.08 32.60 7.08
CA VAL A 658 22.51 32.45 7.38
C VAL A 658 23.31 33.50 6.62
N GLU A 659 24.33 34.05 7.26
CA GLU A 659 25.20 35.06 6.66
C GLU A 659 26.25 34.41 5.76
N VAL A 660 26.40 34.95 4.55
CA VAL A 660 27.46 34.59 3.61
C VAL A 660 28.41 35.79 3.48
N PRO A 661 29.67 35.66 3.95
CA PRO A 661 30.61 36.77 3.95
C PRO A 661 30.96 37.19 2.52
N GLU A 662 31.27 38.47 2.33
CA GLU A 662 31.81 38.94 1.06
C GLU A 662 33.13 38.25 0.73
N GLY A 663 33.44 38.15 -0.56
CA GLY A 663 34.73 37.62 -0.98
C GLY A 663 34.68 36.83 -2.27
N LYS A 664 35.87 36.42 -2.69
CA LYS A 664 36.09 35.61 -3.88
C LYS A 664 35.72 34.16 -3.64
N PHE A 665 35.08 33.51 -4.61
CA PHE A 665 34.87 32.07 -4.62
C PHE A 665 35.04 31.47 -6.02
N LEU A 666 35.17 30.15 -6.09
CA LEU A 666 35.26 29.39 -7.34
C LEU A 666 33.85 28.97 -7.78
N MET A 667 33.36 29.59 -8.86
CA MET A 667 32.07 29.26 -9.48
C MET A 667 32.27 28.30 -10.66
N GLY A 668 31.42 27.29 -10.81
CA GLY A 668 31.45 26.31 -11.91
C GLY A 668 32.01 24.93 -11.53
N GLU A 669 32.00 23.99 -12.46
CA GLU A 669 32.40 22.59 -12.27
C GLU A 669 33.92 22.38 -12.35
N ARG A 670 34.41 21.44 -11.53
CA ARG A 670 35.82 21.00 -11.50
C ARG A 670 36.17 20.13 -12.70
N VAL A 671 35.30 19.17 -13.00
CA VAL A 671 35.36 18.30 -14.15
C VAL A 671 34.10 18.58 -14.95
N VAL A 672 34.28 19.09 -16.17
CA VAL A 672 33.16 19.39 -17.06
C VAL A 672 32.61 18.05 -17.56
N PHE A 673 31.48 17.60 -17.02
CA PHE A 673 30.85 16.35 -17.45
C PHE A 673 30.12 16.51 -18.80
N PHE A 674 29.88 17.76 -19.22
CA PHE A 674 29.15 18.11 -20.44
C PHE A 674 29.93 19.13 -21.30
N ASP A 675 30.43 18.69 -22.46
CA ASP A 675 31.45 19.36 -23.31
C ASP A 675 31.08 20.71 -23.97
N ALA A 676 30.16 21.52 -23.44
CA ALA A 676 29.67 22.72 -24.14
C ALA A 676 29.35 23.98 -23.30
N ASP A 677 29.50 23.98 -21.96
CA ASP A 677 29.14 25.13 -21.11
C ASP A 677 30.39 25.83 -20.49
N PRO A 678 30.78 27.03 -20.96
CA PRO A 678 31.78 27.91 -20.34
C PRO A 678 31.51 28.38 -18.90
N PHE A 679 30.27 28.56 -18.42
CA PHE A 679 29.99 28.81 -16.99
C PHE A 679 30.13 27.53 -16.16
N ALA A 680 30.05 26.34 -16.77
CA ALA A 680 30.42 25.09 -16.12
C ALA A 680 31.94 24.97 -15.92
N ARG A 681 32.78 25.81 -16.52
CA ARG A 681 34.21 25.83 -16.16
C ARG A 681 34.43 26.65 -14.90
N MET A 682 35.18 26.09 -13.94
CA MET A 682 35.59 26.83 -12.76
C MET A 682 36.27 28.16 -13.09
N HIS A 683 35.75 29.24 -12.52
CA HIS A 683 36.30 30.60 -12.61
C HIS A 683 36.08 31.36 -11.30
N CYS A 684 36.96 32.33 -11.01
CA CYS A 684 36.89 33.08 -9.76
C CYS A 684 36.05 34.35 -9.93
N ILE A 685 35.07 34.55 -9.05
CA ILE A 685 34.25 35.77 -8.99
C ILE A 685 34.17 36.30 -7.57
N PHE A 686 33.96 37.61 -7.43
CA PHE A 686 33.69 38.26 -6.15
C PHE A 686 32.18 38.37 -5.96
N VAL A 687 31.68 37.93 -4.80
CA VAL A 687 30.28 38.10 -4.40
C VAL A 687 30.25 38.94 -3.12
N PRO A 688 29.48 40.04 -3.08
CA PRO A 688 29.28 40.86 -1.87
C PRO A 688 28.73 40.06 -0.70
N ARG A 689 28.66 40.69 0.48
CA ARG A 689 28.02 40.11 1.66
C ARG A 689 26.51 40.07 1.45
N PHE A 690 25.90 38.96 1.83
CA PHE A 690 24.45 38.78 1.81
C PHE A 690 24.05 37.75 2.86
N ALA A 691 22.75 37.62 3.13
CA ALA A 691 22.21 36.50 3.88
C ALA A 691 21.27 35.69 2.99
N ILE A 692 21.13 34.40 3.25
CA ILE A 692 20.24 33.51 2.50
C ILE A 692 19.42 32.68 3.47
N GLY A 693 18.18 32.34 3.11
CA GLY A 693 17.32 31.47 3.92
C GLY A 693 18.06 30.19 4.32
N ARG A 694 17.97 29.79 5.58
CA ARG A 694 18.53 28.53 6.08
C ARG A 694 17.84 27.33 5.43
N TYR A 695 16.55 27.46 5.14
CA TYR A 695 15.71 26.49 4.43
C TYR A 695 15.05 27.11 3.19
N PRO A 696 14.57 26.30 2.23
CA PRO A 696 13.62 26.77 1.22
C PRO A 696 12.36 27.30 1.90
N VAL A 697 11.64 28.20 1.22
CA VAL A 697 10.34 28.69 1.73
C VAL A 697 9.37 27.53 1.86
N THR A 698 8.71 27.43 3.01
CA THR A 698 7.79 26.35 3.36
C THR A 698 6.35 26.63 2.95
N GLU A 699 5.52 25.59 2.87
CA GLU A 699 4.08 25.70 2.60
C GLU A 699 3.37 26.62 3.61
N SER A 700 3.74 26.56 4.90
CA SER A 700 3.15 27.42 5.94
C SER A 700 3.58 28.89 5.84
N GLU A 701 4.84 29.17 5.51
CA GLU A 701 5.32 30.51 5.17
C GLU A 701 4.54 31.09 3.98
N TYR A 702 4.42 30.31 2.90
CA TYR A 702 3.71 30.72 1.70
C TYR A 702 2.20 30.92 1.93
N GLN A 703 1.59 30.16 2.85
CA GLN A 703 0.17 30.31 3.17
C GLN A 703 -0.16 31.67 3.78
N VAL A 704 0.74 32.23 4.59
CA VAL A 704 0.54 33.58 5.15
C VAL A 704 0.52 34.62 4.03
N PHE A 705 1.42 34.51 3.06
CA PHE A 705 1.41 35.35 1.86
C PHE A 705 0.08 35.25 1.09
N VAL A 706 -0.37 34.04 0.77
CA VAL A 706 -1.63 33.79 0.05
C VAL A 706 -2.83 34.36 0.81
N ALA A 707 -2.84 34.21 2.14
CA ALA A 707 -3.93 34.67 3.00
C ALA A 707 -3.98 36.20 3.10
N GLU A 708 -2.83 36.88 3.24
CA GLU A 708 -2.77 38.34 3.38
C GLU A 708 -2.97 39.08 2.06
N THR A 709 -2.46 38.54 0.95
CA THR A 709 -2.48 39.24 -0.36
C THR A 709 -3.62 38.83 -1.28
N GLY A 710 -4.25 37.68 -1.01
CA GLY A 710 -5.21 37.08 -1.92
C GLY A 710 -4.58 36.46 -3.18
N HIS A 711 -3.25 36.30 -3.23
CA HIS A 711 -2.54 35.64 -4.33
C HIS A 711 -3.11 34.25 -4.63
N GLU A 712 -2.96 33.79 -5.87
CA GLU A 712 -3.49 32.48 -6.26
C GLU A 712 -2.65 31.36 -5.60
N PRO A 713 -3.26 30.41 -4.88
CA PRO A 713 -2.51 29.33 -4.25
C PRO A 713 -1.96 28.34 -5.28
N PRO A 714 -0.91 27.57 -4.93
CA PRO A 714 -0.47 26.45 -5.75
C PRO A 714 -1.62 25.48 -6.05
N TYR A 715 -1.74 24.98 -7.29
CA TYR A 715 -2.93 24.26 -7.75
C TYR A 715 -3.27 22.98 -6.95
N HIS A 716 -2.30 22.42 -6.23
CA HIS A 716 -2.48 21.20 -5.44
C HIS A 716 -3.08 21.48 -4.06
N TRP A 717 -3.21 22.75 -3.68
CA TRP A 717 -3.91 23.18 -2.48
C TRP A 717 -5.42 23.03 -2.68
N GLN A 718 -6.09 22.57 -1.63
CA GLN A 718 -7.55 22.45 -1.58
C GLN A 718 -8.08 23.53 -0.66
N ASP A 719 -9.18 24.19 -1.05
CA ASP A 719 -9.78 25.30 -0.30
C ASP A 719 -8.77 26.40 0.08
N ARG A 720 -7.81 26.67 -0.81
CA ARG A 720 -6.71 27.63 -0.61
C ARG A 720 -5.83 27.31 0.61
N ARG A 721 -5.72 26.04 1.00
CA ARG A 721 -4.85 25.55 2.08
C ARG A 721 -3.90 24.46 1.57
N TYR A 722 -2.68 24.45 2.12
CA TYR A 722 -1.72 23.39 1.85
C TYR A 722 -2.24 22.03 2.37
N PRO A 723 -1.77 20.89 1.80
CA PRO A 723 -2.16 19.56 2.27
C PRO A 723 -1.79 19.32 3.75
N ALA A 724 -2.70 18.72 4.51
CA ALA A 724 -2.47 18.42 5.94
C ALA A 724 -1.14 17.68 6.16
N GLY A 725 -0.42 18.05 7.22
CA GLY A 725 0.87 17.46 7.56
C GLY A 725 2.08 17.99 6.79
N ARG A 726 1.90 18.94 5.86
CA ARG A 726 2.99 19.49 5.04
C ARG A 726 3.41 20.92 5.39
N ALA A 727 3.01 21.44 6.54
CA ALA A 727 3.28 22.83 6.92
C ALA A 727 4.76 23.25 6.80
N ASN A 728 5.68 22.35 7.16
CA ASN A 728 7.13 22.55 7.16
C ASN A 728 7.85 21.90 5.97
N HIS A 729 7.12 21.49 4.93
CA HIS A 729 7.71 21.09 3.65
C HIS A 729 7.98 22.33 2.79
N PRO A 730 8.97 22.32 1.88
CA PRO A 730 9.14 23.36 0.88
C PRO A 730 7.87 23.55 0.04
N VAL A 731 7.51 24.80 -0.23
CA VAL A 731 6.45 25.11 -1.20
C VAL A 731 6.89 24.71 -2.60
N VAL A 732 5.99 24.04 -3.32
CA VAL A 732 6.18 23.66 -4.73
C VAL A 732 5.03 24.15 -5.59
N ASN A 733 5.14 23.98 -6.90
CA ASN A 733 4.14 24.46 -7.87
C ASN A 733 4.01 25.98 -7.91
N VAL A 734 5.14 26.67 -7.70
CA VAL A 734 5.25 28.13 -7.76
C VAL A 734 6.10 28.54 -8.95
N ASP A 735 5.59 29.46 -9.75
CA ASP A 735 6.38 30.02 -10.85
C ASP A 735 7.33 31.11 -10.36
N TRP A 736 8.14 31.65 -11.27
CA TRP A 736 9.16 32.64 -10.89
C TRP A 736 8.54 33.98 -10.46
N PHE A 737 7.38 34.33 -11.01
CA PHE A 737 6.66 35.55 -10.61
C PHE A 737 6.01 35.39 -9.25
N ASP A 738 5.48 34.20 -8.94
CA ASP A 738 4.97 33.88 -7.61
C ASP A 738 6.06 34.04 -6.55
N ALA A 739 7.24 33.51 -6.81
CA ALA A 739 8.39 33.62 -5.92
C ALA A 739 8.87 35.08 -5.74
N MET A 740 8.90 35.87 -6.82
CA MET A 740 9.21 37.30 -6.76
C MET A 740 8.17 38.10 -5.99
N ALA A 741 6.87 37.79 -6.17
CA ALA A 741 5.77 38.43 -5.46
C ALA A 741 5.84 38.14 -3.96
N TYR A 742 6.14 36.89 -3.58
CA TYR A 742 6.39 36.53 -2.19
C TYR A 742 7.56 37.34 -1.59
N CYS A 743 8.69 37.43 -2.28
CA CYS A 743 9.84 38.19 -1.77
C CYS A 743 9.50 39.69 -1.60
N ALA A 744 8.79 40.28 -2.55
CA ALA A 744 8.38 41.68 -2.49
C ALA A 744 7.41 41.94 -1.32
N TRP A 745 6.42 41.06 -1.14
CA TRP A 745 5.51 41.11 0.00
C TRP A 745 6.27 40.97 1.32
N LEU A 746 7.16 39.97 1.45
CA LEU A 746 7.93 39.77 2.68
C LEU A 746 8.81 40.97 2.99
N ALA A 747 9.41 41.60 1.98
CA ALA A 747 10.20 42.81 2.13
C ALA A 747 9.36 43.99 2.65
N GLU A 748 8.16 44.19 2.09
CA GLU A 748 7.23 45.21 2.55
C GLU A 748 6.78 44.96 4.00
N ARG A 749 6.44 43.71 4.34
CA ARG A 749 5.92 43.34 5.67
C ARG A 749 6.97 43.44 6.77
N THR A 750 8.23 43.16 6.46
CA THR A 750 9.32 43.12 7.45
C THR A 750 10.18 44.38 7.46
N GLY A 751 10.13 45.19 6.40
CA GLY A 751 11.03 46.32 6.19
C GLY A 751 12.47 45.89 5.80
N LEU A 752 12.72 44.61 5.55
CA LEU A 752 14.02 44.07 5.18
C LEU A 752 14.10 43.81 3.66
N PRO A 753 15.27 43.93 3.02
CA PRO A 753 15.40 43.84 1.56
C PRO A 753 15.41 42.39 1.04
N TYR A 754 14.32 41.65 1.27
CA TYR A 754 14.14 40.28 0.77
C TYR A 754 14.00 40.24 -0.76
N ARG A 755 14.66 39.26 -1.38
CA ARG A 755 14.67 39.01 -2.84
C ARG A 755 15.00 37.55 -3.14
N LEU A 756 14.93 37.15 -4.41
CA LEU A 756 15.54 35.91 -4.86
C LEU A 756 17.08 36.03 -4.87
N PRO A 757 17.83 34.95 -4.56
CA PRO A 757 19.27 34.93 -4.77
C PRO A 757 19.60 35.02 -6.26
N THR A 758 20.75 35.58 -6.56
CA THR A 758 21.41 35.37 -7.86
C THR A 758 21.99 33.94 -7.90
N GLU A 759 22.28 33.44 -9.10
CA GLU A 759 22.94 32.15 -9.28
C GLU A 759 24.28 32.08 -8.55
N ALA A 760 25.08 33.14 -8.63
CA ALA A 760 26.39 33.21 -7.99
C ALA A 760 26.29 33.21 -6.45
N GLU A 761 25.33 33.94 -5.90
CA GLU A 761 25.04 33.92 -4.47
C GLU A 761 24.60 32.53 -4.01
N TRP A 762 23.67 31.91 -4.74
CA TRP A 762 23.18 30.58 -4.41
C TRP A 762 24.32 29.55 -4.40
N GLU A 763 25.16 29.54 -5.44
CA GLU A 763 26.27 28.59 -5.54
C GLU A 763 27.32 28.80 -4.44
N LYS A 764 27.67 30.07 -4.16
CA LYS A 764 28.57 30.40 -3.06
C LYS A 764 27.99 29.93 -1.73
N ALA A 765 26.71 30.20 -1.48
CA ALA A 765 26.03 29.76 -0.27
C ALA A 765 26.03 28.23 -0.10
N ALA A 766 25.87 27.49 -1.21
CA ALA A 766 25.84 26.03 -1.20
C ALA A 766 27.22 25.42 -0.95
N ARG A 767 28.27 25.93 -1.62
CA ARG A 767 29.58 25.25 -1.66
C ARG A 767 30.70 25.92 -0.88
N GLY A 768 30.55 27.17 -0.46
CA GLY A 768 31.66 27.94 0.10
C GLY A 768 32.68 28.37 -0.95
N THR A 769 33.96 28.41 -0.58
CA THR A 769 35.04 29.00 -1.39
C THR A 769 36.04 28.00 -1.97
N ASP A 770 35.96 26.73 -1.59
CA ASP A 770 36.93 25.69 -1.92
C ASP A 770 36.58 24.84 -3.16
N GLY A 771 35.46 25.15 -3.81
CA GLY A 771 35.02 24.49 -5.04
C GLY A 771 34.57 23.04 -4.83
N ARG A 772 33.95 22.73 -3.68
CA ARG A 772 33.37 21.41 -3.40
C ARG A 772 32.14 21.10 -4.27
N ASP A 773 31.92 19.83 -4.57
CA ASP A 773 30.82 19.40 -5.45
C ASP A 773 29.46 19.35 -4.75
N TRP A 774 29.40 18.98 -3.47
CA TRP A 774 28.21 19.04 -2.62
C TRP A 774 28.47 19.91 -1.38
N PRO A 775 27.43 20.40 -0.68
CA PRO A 775 27.62 21.30 0.47
C PRO A 775 28.55 20.74 1.54
N TRP A 776 28.52 19.42 1.76
CA TRP A 776 29.33 18.72 2.76
C TRP A 776 30.69 18.22 2.24
N GLY A 777 31.01 18.35 0.95
CA GLY A 777 32.30 17.92 0.39
C GLY A 777 32.22 17.35 -1.03
N ASN A 778 33.20 16.50 -1.38
CA ASN A 778 33.35 15.94 -2.73
C ASN A 778 32.95 14.46 -2.84
N GLU A 779 32.41 13.90 -1.77
CA GLU A 779 31.91 12.53 -1.74
C GLU A 779 30.40 12.56 -1.50
N PHE A 780 29.64 12.00 -2.43
CA PHE A 780 28.18 11.97 -2.34
C PHE A 780 27.74 11.14 -1.13
N ARG A 781 26.77 11.66 -0.38
CA ARG A 781 26.18 10.99 0.78
C ARG A 781 24.66 10.93 0.61
N PRO A 782 24.08 9.75 0.30
CA PRO A 782 22.64 9.60 0.12
C PRO A 782 21.82 10.02 1.35
N SER A 783 22.38 9.90 2.55
CA SER A 783 21.76 10.29 3.82
C SER A 783 21.88 11.78 4.16
N SER A 784 22.46 12.60 3.28
CA SER A 784 22.68 14.04 3.49
C SER A 784 21.85 14.94 2.59
N CYS A 785 20.95 14.40 1.76
CA CYS A 785 20.03 15.19 0.93
C CYS A 785 18.82 14.36 0.49
N ASN A 786 17.75 15.02 0.08
CA ASN A 786 16.59 14.36 -0.52
C ASN A 786 16.70 14.35 -2.05
N THR A 787 17.41 13.38 -2.61
CA THR A 787 17.44 13.10 -4.06
C THR A 787 16.73 11.78 -4.35
N ARG A 788 16.67 11.36 -5.61
CA ARG A 788 16.12 10.05 -6.00
C ARG A 788 16.74 8.89 -5.21
N GLU A 789 18.02 8.99 -4.88
CA GLU A 789 18.80 8.01 -4.12
C GLU A 789 18.38 7.91 -2.64
N ALA A 790 17.80 8.97 -2.07
CA ALA A 790 17.30 8.99 -0.69
C ALA A 790 15.93 8.30 -0.54
N GLY A 791 15.20 8.08 -1.64
CA GLY A 791 14.02 7.22 -1.67
C GLY A 791 12.71 7.81 -1.13
N PHE A 792 12.67 9.07 -0.67
CA PHE A 792 11.44 9.70 -0.16
C PHE A 792 10.36 9.91 -1.24
N ARG A 793 10.76 10.16 -2.50
CA ARG A 793 9.87 10.35 -3.67
C ARG A 793 8.81 11.47 -3.53
N THR A 794 8.98 12.31 -2.52
CA THR A 794 8.22 13.53 -2.25
C THR A 794 9.17 14.51 -1.57
N THR A 795 8.75 15.77 -1.45
CA THR A 795 9.46 16.72 -0.58
C THR A 795 9.52 16.21 0.85
N THR A 796 10.55 16.59 1.58
CA THR A 796 10.75 16.27 2.99
C THR A 796 10.60 17.52 3.86
N PRO A 797 10.21 17.39 5.14
CA PRO A 797 10.28 18.50 6.09
C PRO A 797 11.67 19.12 6.07
N VAL A 798 11.75 20.45 6.11
CA VAL A 798 13.03 21.14 6.01
C VAL A 798 13.94 20.81 7.21
N GLY A 799 15.23 20.66 6.92
CA GLY A 799 16.26 20.44 7.92
C GLY A 799 16.35 19.05 8.55
N ILE A 800 15.67 18.03 8.02
CA ILE A 800 15.85 16.63 8.47
C ILE A 800 17.23 16.05 8.10
N PHE A 801 18.00 16.77 7.27
CA PHE A 801 19.37 16.47 6.91
C PHE A 801 20.32 17.52 7.51
N PRO A 802 20.58 17.53 8.82
CA PRO A 802 21.47 18.51 9.43
C PRO A 802 22.90 18.46 8.86
N ASP A 803 23.36 17.26 8.46
CA ASP A 803 24.66 17.05 7.80
C ASP A 803 24.70 17.59 6.35
N SER A 804 23.55 18.04 5.81
CA SER A 804 23.47 18.74 4.52
C SER A 804 23.98 20.18 4.57
N ALA A 805 24.23 20.71 5.77
CA ALA A 805 24.57 22.10 5.97
C ALA A 805 25.80 22.50 5.15
N SER A 806 25.66 23.60 4.39
CA SER A 806 26.78 24.23 3.71
C SER A 806 27.80 24.78 4.71
N PRO A 807 29.00 25.20 4.27
CA PRO A 807 29.98 25.85 5.13
C PRO A 807 29.46 27.07 5.90
N PHE A 808 28.37 27.67 5.42
CA PHE A 808 27.72 28.83 6.03
C PHE A 808 26.46 28.47 6.83
N GLY A 809 26.07 27.19 6.86
CA GLY A 809 24.92 26.69 7.63
C GLY A 809 23.60 26.60 6.88
N ALA A 810 23.56 26.92 5.58
CA ALA A 810 22.36 26.74 4.76
C ALA A 810 22.10 25.25 4.52
N GLN A 811 20.89 24.78 4.79
CA GLN A 811 20.49 23.37 4.68
C GLN A 811 19.59 23.15 3.47
N ASP A 812 19.48 21.90 3.05
CA ASP A 812 18.71 21.49 1.87
C ASP A 812 19.16 22.23 0.59
N MET A 813 20.44 22.60 0.52
CA MET A 813 21.05 23.20 -0.69
C MET A 813 21.29 22.16 -1.80
N ALA A 814 21.09 20.87 -1.50
CA ALA A 814 21.17 19.77 -2.43
C ALA A 814 19.92 18.89 -2.26
N GLY A 815 19.18 18.66 -3.34
CA GLY A 815 17.92 17.91 -3.35
C GLY A 815 16.72 18.68 -2.78
N ASN A 816 15.69 17.94 -2.38
CA ASN A 816 14.37 18.39 -1.95
C ASN A 816 13.60 19.11 -3.06
N VAL A 817 13.94 20.34 -3.43
CA VAL A 817 13.27 21.09 -4.51
C VAL A 817 14.25 21.92 -5.33
N TRP A 818 13.97 22.09 -6.62
CA TRP A 818 14.65 23.09 -7.44
C TRP A 818 14.33 24.48 -6.89
N GLU A 819 15.34 25.35 -6.79
CA GLU A 819 15.17 26.70 -6.26
C GLU A 819 15.35 27.77 -7.34
N TRP A 820 14.35 28.66 -7.48
CA TRP A 820 14.42 29.82 -8.37
C TRP A 820 15.54 30.80 -8.00
N CYS A 821 16.33 31.19 -9.01
CA CYS A 821 17.22 32.35 -8.95
C CYS A 821 16.67 33.53 -9.76
N SER A 822 17.12 34.74 -9.45
CA SER A 822 16.82 35.95 -10.25
C SER A 822 17.52 35.94 -11.62
N THR A 823 18.63 35.21 -11.74
CA THR A 823 19.50 35.15 -12.91
C THR A 823 18.84 34.59 -14.17
N LEU A 824 19.01 35.29 -15.28
CA LEU A 824 18.67 34.86 -16.64
C LEU A 824 19.59 33.73 -17.14
N TRP A 825 19.00 32.75 -17.81
CA TRP A 825 19.74 31.76 -18.58
C TRP A 825 20.37 32.36 -19.85
N GLY A 826 21.58 31.92 -20.21
CA GLY A 826 22.23 32.27 -21.49
C GLY A 826 22.92 31.08 -22.18
N SER A 827 23.09 31.19 -23.51
CA SER A 827 23.94 30.30 -24.34
C SER A 827 25.30 30.96 -24.56
N TYR A 828 26.28 30.22 -25.09
CA TYR A 828 27.67 30.69 -25.12
C TYR A 828 28.22 30.92 -26.52
N SER A 829 29.04 31.97 -26.68
CA SER A 829 30.01 32.07 -27.77
C SER A 829 31.40 31.77 -27.22
N PHE A 830 32.10 30.81 -27.84
CA PHE A 830 33.50 30.57 -27.54
C PHE A 830 34.35 31.77 -27.98
N THR A 831 34.91 32.51 -27.04
CA THR A 831 35.99 33.46 -27.30
C THR A 831 37.23 33.07 -26.50
N ALA A 832 37.92 32.01 -26.93
CA ALA A 832 39.30 31.73 -26.52
C ALA A 832 40.01 30.73 -27.46
N SER A 833 40.20 31.11 -28.72
CA SER A 833 41.40 30.82 -29.54
C SER A 833 41.17 31.37 -30.94
N GLY A 834 42.07 32.22 -31.43
CA GLY A 834 41.98 32.91 -32.72
C GLY A 834 42.06 32.01 -33.98
N TYR A 835 41.69 30.73 -33.89
CA TYR A 835 41.81 29.77 -34.98
C TYR A 835 40.49 29.39 -35.68
N ILE A 836 39.32 29.77 -35.13
CA ILE A 836 38.00 29.45 -35.75
C ILE A 836 37.12 30.71 -35.84
N SER A 837 37.67 31.83 -36.32
CA SER A 837 36.87 33.04 -36.61
C SER A 837 36.70 33.31 -38.11
N ARG A 838 37.26 32.48 -39.00
CA ARG A 838 37.20 32.73 -40.46
C ARG A 838 36.20 31.90 -41.26
N HIS A 839 35.51 30.91 -40.68
CA HIS A 839 34.64 30.01 -41.47
C HIS A 839 33.21 29.83 -40.95
N ILE A 840 32.79 30.53 -39.90
CA ILE A 840 31.38 30.55 -39.48
C ILE A 840 30.95 32.00 -39.43
N GLY A 841 30.29 32.44 -40.51
CA GLY A 841 29.67 33.76 -40.57
C GLY A 841 28.68 33.94 -39.42
N ARG A 842 28.64 35.16 -38.90
CA ARG A 842 27.67 35.73 -37.93
C ARG A 842 26.30 35.04 -37.94
N GLN A 843 26.13 33.94 -37.19
CA GLN A 843 24.83 33.41 -36.83
C GLN A 843 24.90 33.00 -35.36
N SER A 844 24.12 33.70 -34.53
CA SER A 844 23.89 33.35 -33.13
C SER A 844 23.38 31.89 -33.05
N PRO A 845 23.73 31.10 -32.03
CA PRO A 845 23.24 29.73 -31.92
C PRO A 845 21.70 29.73 -31.83
N VAL A 846 21.06 29.09 -32.80
CA VAL A 846 19.59 28.90 -32.84
C VAL A 846 19.29 27.58 -32.15
N SER A 847 18.55 27.60 -31.04
CA SER A 847 17.97 26.39 -30.44
C SER A 847 16.70 26.02 -31.20
N MET A 848 16.63 24.80 -31.76
CA MET A 848 15.43 24.28 -32.39
C MET A 848 14.43 23.76 -31.35
N SER A 849 13.36 24.50 -31.12
CA SER A 849 12.08 23.96 -30.64
C SER A 849 10.94 24.48 -31.54
N ARG A 850 10.31 23.55 -32.27
CA ARG A 850 9.06 23.66 -33.05
C ARG A 850 8.64 25.08 -33.52
N GLY A 851 9.46 25.70 -34.38
CA GLY A 851 9.00 26.74 -35.30
C GLY A 851 9.04 28.20 -34.81
N HIS A 852 9.60 28.51 -33.64
CA HIS A 852 9.82 29.91 -33.23
C HIS A 852 11.31 30.22 -33.08
N PHE A 853 11.88 30.97 -34.03
CA PHE A 853 13.23 31.52 -33.93
C PHE A 853 13.28 32.58 -32.81
N ARG A 854 13.95 32.30 -31.70
CA ARG A 854 14.32 33.34 -30.71
C ARG A 854 15.82 33.27 -30.42
N ARG A 855 16.47 34.44 -30.49
CA ARG A 855 17.89 34.61 -30.13
C ARG A 855 18.08 34.19 -28.68
N VAL A 856 18.79 33.09 -28.44
CA VAL A 856 19.30 32.82 -27.08
C VAL A 856 20.39 33.86 -26.80
N LYS A 857 20.24 34.55 -25.68
CA LYS A 857 21.17 35.61 -25.28
C LYS A 857 22.53 35.00 -24.96
N VAL A 858 23.59 35.64 -25.43
CA VAL A 858 24.97 35.22 -25.14
C VAL A 858 25.52 36.10 -24.05
N PHE A 859 25.95 35.48 -22.95
CA PHE A 859 26.68 36.14 -21.87
C PHE A 859 28.13 35.67 -21.89
N ASP A 860 29.05 36.60 -21.66
CA ASP A 860 30.47 36.28 -21.60
C ASP A 860 30.83 35.67 -20.25
N ALA A 861 31.80 34.76 -20.26
CA ALA A 861 32.48 34.29 -19.06
C ALA A 861 33.69 35.20 -18.75
N PRO A 862 34.06 35.43 -17.47
CA PRO A 862 33.43 34.92 -16.23
C PRO A 862 32.08 35.58 -15.91
N TYR A 863 31.34 35.03 -14.94
CA TYR A 863 30.06 35.58 -14.48
C TYR A 863 30.18 37.06 -14.06
N ARG A 864 29.29 37.92 -14.57
CA ARG A 864 29.22 39.36 -14.31
C ARG A 864 27.79 39.78 -13.97
N PRO A 865 27.50 40.25 -12.74
CA PRO A 865 26.13 40.61 -12.35
C PRO A 865 25.59 41.85 -13.09
N ASP A 866 26.46 42.70 -13.66
CA ASP A 866 26.14 43.97 -14.30
C ASP A 866 25.89 43.87 -15.82
N ASP A 867 26.00 42.69 -16.44
CA ASP A 867 25.77 42.49 -17.88
C ASP A 867 24.29 42.31 -18.28
N GLY A 868 23.40 42.59 -17.32
CA GLY A 868 21.95 42.47 -17.47
C GLY A 868 21.44 41.02 -17.38
N ARG A 869 22.23 40.08 -16.85
CA ARG A 869 21.75 38.74 -16.47
C ARG A 869 20.89 38.75 -15.19
N GLU A 870 21.07 39.74 -14.31
CA GLU A 870 20.27 39.91 -13.09
C GLU A 870 19.10 40.89 -13.26
N ASP A 871 18.76 41.26 -14.50
CA ASP A 871 17.63 42.14 -14.81
C ASP A 871 16.30 41.38 -14.64
N THR A 872 15.63 41.63 -13.51
CA THR A 872 14.36 40.99 -13.14
C THR A 872 13.20 41.45 -14.02
N ASN A 873 13.27 42.62 -14.65
CA ASN A 873 12.22 43.11 -15.57
C ASN A 873 12.27 42.43 -16.94
N ARG A 874 13.35 41.71 -17.23
CA ARG A 874 13.58 41.12 -18.55
C ARG A 874 13.05 39.70 -18.66
N MET A 875 12.12 39.46 -19.58
CA MET A 875 11.60 38.12 -19.86
C MET A 875 12.65 37.19 -20.47
N GLY A 876 12.71 35.95 -19.99
CA GLY A 876 13.59 34.89 -20.50
C GLY A 876 13.70 33.75 -19.49
N TYR A 877 14.17 32.57 -19.91
CA TYR A 877 14.44 31.44 -19.03
C TYR A 877 15.25 31.88 -17.80
N ARG A 878 14.88 31.38 -16.62
CA ARG A 878 15.53 31.67 -15.34
C ARG A 878 16.26 30.44 -14.83
N ILE A 879 17.32 30.69 -14.09
CA ILE A 879 18.15 29.65 -13.48
C ILE A 879 17.38 28.99 -12.33
N LEU A 880 17.53 27.67 -12.25
CA LEU A 880 17.16 26.83 -11.13
C LEU A 880 18.41 26.10 -10.61
N ARG A 881 18.54 25.98 -9.29
CA ARG A 881 19.67 25.31 -8.62
C ARG A 881 19.20 24.32 -7.56
N GLY A 882 20.12 23.49 -7.07
CA GLY A 882 19.89 22.57 -5.94
C GLY A 882 19.50 21.15 -6.30
N GLY A 883 18.88 20.91 -7.45
CA GLY A 883 18.27 19.61 -7.74
C GLY A 883 16.97 19.43 -6.95
N SER A 884 16.29 18.30 -7.12
CA SER A 884 15.04 18.02 -6.39
C SER A 884 14.98 16.57 -5.92
N TYR A 885 13.93 16.23 -5.16
CA TYR A 885 13.62 14.86 -4.77
C TYR A 885 13.40 13.91 -5.97
N ARG A 886 13.15 14.45 -7.17
CA ARG A 886 13.03 13.69 -8.43
C ARG A 886 14.36 13.51 -9.14
N GLY A 887 15.29 14.43 -8.92
CA GLY A 887 16.60 14.46 -9.54
C GLY A 887 17.55 13.41 -9.01
N ASN A 888 18.56 13.07 -9.82
CA ASN A 888 19.63 12.15 -9.43
C ASN A 888 20.80 12.89 -8.76
N ILE A 889 21.82 12.14 -8.30
CA ILE A 889 23.02 12.69 -7.64
C ILE A 889 23.69 13.87 -8.37
N TRP A 890 23.68 13.88 -9.70
CA TRP A 890 24.40 14.86 -10.52
C TRP A 890 23.67 16.20 -10.57
N GLU A 891 22.34 16.16 -10.47
CA GLU A 891 21.49 17.36 -10.43
C GLU A 891 21.59 18.09 -9.09
N ALA A 892 22.01 17.38 -8.04
CA ALA A 892 22.22 17.92 -6.70
C ALA A 892 23.64 18.49 -6.47
N VAL A 893 24.49 18.50 -7.50
CA VAL A 893 25.82 19.12 -7.43
C VAL A 893 25.66 20.63 -7.31
N CYS A 894 26.43 21.26 -6.42
CA CYS A 894 26.38 22.69 -6.13
C CYS A 894 26.53 23.56 -7.37
N SER A 895 27.24 23.12 -8.42
CA SER A 895 27.42 23.85 -9.69
C SER A 895 26.41 23.49 -10.78
N TYR A 896 25.52 22.51 -10.58
CA TYR A 896 24.58 22.05 -11.61
C TYR A 896 23.50 23.07 -11.93
N ARG A 897 23.28 23.34 -13.21
CA ARG A 897 22.39 24.42 -13.67
C ARG A 897 21.20 23.85 -14.42
N HIS A 898 19.99 24.15 -13.94
CA HIS A 898 18.76 23.91 -14.68
C HIS A 898 18.13 25.25 -15.10
N ARG A 899 17.18 25.20 -16.03
CA ARG A 899 16.37 26.36 -16.43
C ARG A 899 14.91 26.03 -16.59
N LEU A 900 14.06 26.98 -16.25
CA LEU A 900 12.65 26.95 -16.64
C LEU A 900 12.20 28.34 -17.09
N TRP A 901 11.11 28.38 -17.85
CA TRP A 901 10.50 29.64 -18.26
C TRP A 901 9.77 30.26 -17.05
N PRO A 902 9.82 31.59 -16.85
CA PRO A 902 9.28 32.21 -15.64
C PRO A 902 7.76 32.07 -15.41
N ARG A 903 6.97 31.68 -16.42
CA ARG A 903 5.52 31.41 -16.34
C ARG A 903 5.20 30.00 -16.83
N ALA A 904 4.39 29.26 -16.06
CA ALA A 904 3.89 27.94 -16.48
C ALA A 904 2.54 27.98 -17.20
N SER A 905 1.70 29.01 -17.01
CA SER A 905 0.37 29.10 -17.60
C SER A 905 0.34 29.94 -18.89
N GLY A 906 -0.32 29.42 -19.93
CA GLY A 906 -0.60 30.16 -21.18
C GLY A 906 0.48 30.10 -22.27
N TRP A 907 1.50 29.23 -22.15
CA TRP A 907 2.53 29.04 -23.16
C TRP A 907 2.44 27.66 -23.84
N PRO A 908 2.64 27.54 -25.18
CA PRO A 908 2.48 26.27 -25.90
C PRO A 908 3.42 25.15 -25.47
N ASP A 909 4.54 25.48 -24.81
CA ASP A 909 5.61 24.53 -24.45
C ASP A 909 5.64 24.15 -22.97
N ALA A 910 4.77 24.71 -22.12
CA ALA A 910 4.73 24.36 -20.69
C ALA A 910 4.23 22.92 -20.53
N ARG A 911 5.06 22.01 -19.99
CA ARG A 911 4.65 20.62 -19.79
C ARG A 911 3.89 20.49 -18.47
N PRO A 912 2.75 19.76 -18.45
CA PRO A 912 2.05 19.47 -17.20
C PRO A 912 3.00 18.79 -16.20
N GLY A 913 3.15 19.41 -15.03
CA GLY A 913 3.98 18.91 -13.93
C GLY A 913 5.43 19.39 -13.90
N GLU A 914 5.80 20.39 -14.72
CA GLU A 914 7.15 21.01 -14.70
C GLU A 914 7.47 21.80 -13.42
N LEU A 915 6.46 22.16 -12.61
CA LEU A 915 6.67 22.90 -11.35
C LEU A 915 6.45 22.03 -10.09
N ASP A 916 6.14 20.74 -10.23
CA ASP A 916 5.78 19.86 -9.11
C ASP A 916 6.85 19.76 -8.02
N ASP A 917 8.11 20.00 -8.41
CA ASP A 917 9.31 19.91 -7.58
C ASP A 917 10.14 21.21 -7.63
N VAL A 918 9.49 22.31 -7.99
CA VAL A 918 10.10 23.65 -8.10
C VAL A 918 9.53 24.56 -7.02
N GLY A 919 10.44 25.01 -6.15
CA GLY A 919 10.21 25.98 -5.10
C GLY A 919 11.22 27.13 -5.20
N PHE A 920 11.50 27.77 -4.07
CA PHE A 920 12.48 28.85 -3.99
C PHE A 920 12.96 29.09 -2.57
N ARG A 921 13.99 29.92 -2.47
CA ARG A 921 14.60 30.38 -1.22
C ARG A 921 14.80 31.89 -1.31
N VAL A 922 14.70 32.56 -0.17
CA VAL A 922 14.91 34.02 -0.07
C VAL A 922 16.37 34.36 0.22
N ALA A 923 16.81 35.53 -0.23
CA ALA A 923 18.07 36.16 0.12
C ALA A 923 17.83 37.61 0.60
N LEU A 924 18.72 38.12 1.44
CA LEU A 924 18.75 39.51 1.88
C LEU A 924 20.09 40.16 1.53
N THR A 925 20.03 41.37 1.00
CA THR A 925 21.21 42.22 0.91
C THR A 925 21.55 42.74 2.31
N VAL A 926 22.79 42.50 2.77
CA VAL A 926 23.29 43.00 4.06
C VAL A 926 24.15 44.22 3.74
N THR A 927 23.66 45.41 4.10
CA THR A 927 24.35 46.69 3.91
C THR A 927 25.34 46.99 5.01
#